data_AF-A0A674HBZ6-F1
#
_entry.id   AF-A0A674HBZ6-F1
#
_cell.length_a   1.000
_cell.length_b   1.000
_cell.length_c   1.000
_cell.angle_alpha   90.00
_cell.angle_beta   90.00
_cell.angle_gamma   90.00
#
_symmetry.space_group_name_H-M   'P 1'
#
loop_
_entity.id
_entity.type
_entity.pdbx_description
1 polymer ?
#
loop_
_entity_poly.entity_id
_entity_poly.type
_entity_poly.pdbx_seq_one_letter_code
_entity_poly.pdbx_strand_id
1 'polypeptide(L)'
;MSSGFLYAYSLSTIIKTTMNLYMSMQKPMTKTSVKALCRLVELLKAIQHMFYRRSLVVADSVTHITQHLQYQALHSISVAKKRVISDKKYSEQRLDVLSALVLAENTLNGPSTRQRRLIVSLALSVGTQMKTFKDEELVPLQLVLKKLDLISELTERVRAQCDCCFLYWHRAVFPIYLDDVYENAVDSARLHYMFSALRDCVPAMMHARHLESYEVLLECYDKEIMEVLNEHLLDKLCKEIEKDLRLSVHTHLKLDDRNPFRVGMKDLAHFFFLNPIRFFNRFIDIKAYVTHYLDKTFYNLTTVALHDWATYSEMRNLATQRYGLSMTEAHLPSQTLEQGLDVLEIMRNIHVFVSRYLYNLNNQIFIERTSNNKHLNTINIRHIANSIRTHGTGIMNTTVNFTYQFLRKKFYIFSQFMYDEHIKSRLIKDIRFFREVKDQNDHKYPFERADKFNRGIRKLGMTPDGQSYLDQFRQLISQIGNAMGYVRMIRSGGLHCCSSAIRFVPDLEDIVNFEELVKEEGLSEETQKAARQLDSVLSDLTRNFAEGTEYFKMLVDVFAPEFRSPKNMHLRNFYIIVPPLTLNFVEHSISCKEKLNKKNKSGAAFTDDGFAMGVAYILKLLDQYQEFDSLHWFQSVREKYVKEIRAVAKQQNVQSTNQDEKLLQTMNLTHKRLEVCLQEFELLYFSLSSARIFFRADKTAAEESQEKKEKEESGKASNGELSNSTPAEPVVK
;
A
#
# COMPACT_ATOMS: atom_id res chain seq x y z
N MET A 1 -47.44 -29.31 13.98
CA MET A 1 -47.02 -29.29 15.40
C MET A 1 -46.72 -30.69 15.93
N SER A 2 -47.66 -31.63 15.88
CA SER A 2 -47.47 -33.02 16.34
C SER A 2 -46.27 -33.74 15.69
N SER A 3 -46.16 -33.75 14.36
CA SER A 3 -45.04 -34.41 13.67
C SER A 3 -43.68 -33.80 14.04
N GLY A 4 -43.59 -32.48 14.18
CA GLY A 4 -42.36 -31.78 14.58
C GLY A 4 -41.90 -32.16 15.99
N PHE A 5 -42.83 -32.31 16.93
CA PHE A 5 -42.52 -32.79 18.28
C PHE A 5 -42.06 -34.26 18.28
N LEU A 6 -42.71 -35.13 17.48
CA LEU A 6 -42.30 -36.52 17.33
C LEU A 6 -40.89 -36.65 16.74
N TYR A 7 -40.54 -35.82 15.75
CA TYR A 7 -39.18 -35.77 15.22
C TYR A 7 -38.17 -35.27 16.26
N ALA A 8 -38.50 -34.23 17.04
CA ALA A 8 -37.62 -33.78 18.12
C ALA A 8 -37.39 -34.89 19.16
N TYR A 9 -38.44 -35.62 19.54
CA TYR A 9 -38.37 -36.73 20.48
C TYR A 9 -37.51 -37.88 19.95
N SER A 10 -37.73 -38.29 18.69
CA SER A 10 -36.96 -39.38 18.08
C SER A 10 -35.48 -39.00 17.95
N LEU A 11 -35.18 -37.80 17.48
CA LEU A 11 -33.81 -37.27 17.37
C LEU A 11 -33.14 -37.22 18.74
N SER A 12 -33.76 -36.61 19.75
CA SER A 12 -33.18 -36.52 21.09
C SER A 12 -32.92 -37.91 21.67
N THR A 13 -33.83 -38.86 21.47
CA THR A 13 -33.68 -40.23 21.97
C THR A 13 -32.52 -40.93 21.27
N ILE A 14 -32.42 -40.84 19.94
CA ILE A 14 -31.33 -41.43 19.16
C ILE A 14 -29.98 -40.87 19.61
N ILE A 15 -29.85 -39.54 19.75
CA ILE A 15 -28.58 -38.91 20.15
C ILE A 15 -28.17 -39.37 21.56
N LYS A 16 -29.07 -39.26 22.54
CA LYS A 16 -28.79 -39.61 23.94
C LYS A 16 -28.47 -41.09 24.10
N THR A 17 -29.26 -41.97 23.48
CA THR A 17 -29.02 -43.42 23.55
C THR A 17 -27.70 -43.79 22.88
N THR A 18 -27.42 -43.27 21.69
CA THR A 18 -26.18 -43.59 20.96
C THR A 18 -24.95 -43.13 21.72
N MET A 19 -24.89 -41.86 22.17
CA MET A 19 -23.74 -41.34 22.91
C MET A 19 -23.51 -42.09 24.23
N ASN A 20 -24.58 -42.37 24.99
CA ASN A 20 -24.47 -43.10 26.25
C ASN A 20 -24.08 -44.58 26.03
N LEU A 21 -24.53 -45.23 24.95
CA LEU A 21 -24.15 -46.59 24.61
C LEU A 21 -22.66 -46.69 24.27
N TYR A 22 -22.11 -45.76 23.46
CA TYR A 22 -20.68 -45.75 23.17
C TYR A 22 -19.84 -45.51 24.44
N MET A 23 -20.32 -44.65 25.34
CA MET A 23 -19.67 -44.39 26.62
C MET A 23 -19.71 -45.61 27.55
N SER A 24 -20.85 -46.30 27.65
CA SER A 24 -20.99 -47.50 28.51
C SER A 24 -20.21 -48.70 27.97
N MET A 25 -20.12 -48.84 26.66
CA MET A 25 -19.31 -49.88 26.00
C MET A 25 -17.82 -49.55 25.93
N GLN A 26 -17.41 -48.33 26.34
CA GLN A 26 -16.03 -47.83 26.25
C GLN A 26 -15.40 -47.98 24.85
N LYS A 27 -16.22 -47.92 23.79
CA LYS A 27 -15.73 -48.02 22.40
C LYS A 27 -15.58 -46.64 21.79
N PRO A 28 -14.46 -46.35 21.10
CA PRO A 28 -14.28 -45.07 20.43
C PRO A 28 -15.26 -44.94 19.25
N MET A 29 -15.84 -43.75 19.09
CA MET A 29 -16.68 -43.44 17.94
C MET A 29 -15.83 -43.10 16.72
N THR A 30 -16.26 -43.52 15.53
CA THR A 30 -15.63 -43.06 14.29
C THR A 30 -15.93 -41.59 14.01
N LYS A 31 -15.01 -40.89 13.34
CA LYS A 31 -15.22 -39.47 12.94
C LYS A 31 -16.50 -39.28 12.13
N THR A 32 -16.85 -40.22 11.26
CA THR A 32 -18.09 -40.19 10.47
C THR A 32 -19.34 -40.27 11.35
N SER A 33 -19.34 -41.14 12.36
CA SER A 33 -20.45 -41.26 13.32
C SER A 33 -20.60 -39.99 14.16
N VAL A 34 -19.48 -39.40 14.59
CA VAL A 34 -19.46 -38.12 15.31
C VAL A 34 -20.07 -37.01 14.47
N LYS A 35 -19.63 -36.84 13.21
CA LYS A 35 -20.18 -35.85 12.29
C LYS A 35 -21.69 -36.02 12.12
N ALA A 36 -22.16 -37.26 11.91
CA ALA A 36 -23.59 -37.55 11.81
C ALA A 36 -24.36 -37.18 13.09
N LEU A 37 -23.83 -37.50 14.27
CA LEU A 37 -24.45 -37.09 15.55
C LEU A 37 -24.52 -35.58 15.69
N CYS A 38 -23.46 -34.85 15.33
CA CYS A 38 -23.48 -33.39 15.34
C CYS A 38 -24.56 -32.83 14.41
N ARG A 39 -24.77 -33.43 13.23
CA ARG A 39 -25.90 -33.05 12.34
C ARG A 39 -27.26 -33.29 13.01
N LEU A 40 -27.43 -34.38 13.76
CA LEU A 40 -28.68 -34.62 14.48
C LEU A 40 -28.89 -33.57 15.60
N VAL A 41 -27.83 -33.13 16.28
CA VAL A 41 -27.89 -32.04 17.26
C VAL A 41 -28.28 -30.72 16.59
N GLU A 42 -27.67 -30.38 15.46
CA GLU A 42 -28.04 -29.20 14.66
C GLU A 42 -29.51 -29.23 14.26
N LEU A 43 -30.00 -30.37 13.75
CA LEU A 43 -31.39 -30.55 13.36
C LEU A 43 -32.36 -30.41 14.54
N LEU A 44 -32.00 -30.97 15.70
CA LEU A 44 -32.80 -30.84 16.92
C LEU A 44 -32.96 -29.37 17.32
N LYS A 45 -31.88 -28.59 17.23
CA LYS A 45 -31.90 -27.14 17.49
C LYS A 45 -32.60 -26.35 16.40
N ALA A 46 -32.48 -26.75 15.14
CA ALA A 46 -33.23 -26.14 14.05
C ALA A 46 -34.75 -26.29 14.28
N ILE A 47 -35.21 -27.48 14.72
CA ILE A 47 -36.62 -27.69 15.10
C ILE A 47 -37.03 -26.74 16.22
N GLN A 48 -36.23 -26.61 17.28
CA GLN A 48 -36.50 -25.68 18.38
C GLN A 48 -36.61 -24.22 17.89
N HIS A 49 -35.67 -23.79 17.05
CA HIS A 49 -35.68 -22.45 16.45
C HIS A 49 -36.91 -22.21 15.57
N MET A 50 -37.37 -23.21 14.83
CA MET A 50 -38.60 -23.10 14.03
C MET A 50 -39.84 -22.95 14.89
N PHE A 51 -39.94 -23.69 16.01
CA PHE A 51 -41.02 -23.49 16.99
C PHE A 51 -40.96 -22.08 17.61
N TYR A 52 -39.77 -21.56 17.89
CA TYR A 52 -39.61 -20.20 18.40
C TYR A 52 -40.00 -19.13 17.36
N ARG A 53 -39.55 -19.27 16.12
CA ARG A 53 -39.87 -18.34 15.02
C ARG A 53 -41.37 -18.28 14.70
N ARG A 54 -42.07 -19.41 14.87
CA ARG A 54 -43.53 -19.51 14.67
C ARG A 54 -44.32 -19.50 15.99
N SER A 55 -43.71 -19.05 17.09
CA SER A 55 -44.29 -19.11 18.44
C SER A 55 -45.65 -18.44 18.55
N LEU A 56 -45.86 -17.29 17.88
CA LEU A 56 -47.15 -16.59 17.84
C LEU A 56 -48.25 -17.46 17.23
N VAL A 57 -47.99 -18.05 16.06
CA VAL A 57 -48.94 -18.93 15.35
C VAL A 57 -49.21 -20.19 16.17
N VAL A 58 -48.18 -20.75 16.81
CA VAL A 58 -48.31 -21.91 17.69
C VAL A 58 -49.15 -21.59 18.91
N ALA A 59 -48.93 -20.45 19.56
CA ALA A 59 -49.69 -20.04 20.74
C ALA A 59 -51.18 -19.83 20.43
N ASP A 60 -51.49 -19.18 19.31
CA ASP A 60 -52.86 -18.97 18.84
C ASP A 60 -53.56 -20.31 18.51
N SER A 61 -52.88 -21.16 17.73
CA SER A 61 -53.38 -22.50 17.40
C SER A 61 -53.60 -23.37 18.63
N VAL A 62 -52.68 -23.34 19.60
CA VAL A 62 -52.78 -24.07 20.87
C VAL A 62 -53.99 -23.60 21.66
N THR A 63 -54.28 -22.30 21.68
CA THR A 63 -55.44 -21.73 22.38
C THR A 63 -56.75 -22.26 21.78
N HIS A 64 -56.90 -22.22 20.45
CA HIS A 64 -58.09 -22.77 19.77
C HIS A 64 -58.25 -24.28 19.97
N ILE A 65 -57.16 -25.05 19.87
CA ILE A 65 -57.20 -26.51 20.12
C ILE A 65 -57.62 -26.79 21.57
N THR A 66 -57.09 -26.03 22.52
CA THR A 66 -57.41 -26.16 23.95
C THR A 66 -58.90 -25.90 24.19
N GLN A 67 -59.44 -24.82 23.64
CA GLN A 67 -60.88 -24.50 23.73
C GLN A 67 -61.76 -25.61 23.15
N HIS A 68 -61.41 -26.15 21.98
CA HIS A 68 -62.17 -27.24 21.36
C HIS A 68 -62.14 -28.53 22.19
N LEU A 69 -60.98 -28.90 22.72
CA LEU A 69 -60.84 -30.07 23.60
C LEU A 69 -61.58 -29.88 24.93
N GLN A 70 -61.54 -28.68 25.51
CA GLN A 70 -62.32 -28.34 26.70
C GLN A 70 -63.82 -28.46 26.45
N TYR A 71 -64.31 -27.96 25.32
CA TYR A 71 -65.72 -28.10 24.93
C TYR A 71 -66.15 -29.57 24.83
N GLN A 72 -65.34 -30.42 24.18
CA GLN A 72 -65.61 -31.85 24.09
C GLN A 72 -65.66 -32.52 25.47
N ALA A 73 -64.69 -32.22 26.35
CA ALA A 73 -64.66 -32.77 27.71
C ALA A 73 -65.86 -32.31 28.56
N LEU A 74 -66.21 -31.02 28.48
CA LEU A 74 -67.36 -30.43 29.17
C LEU A 74 -68.68 -31.07 28.71
N HIS A 75 -68.84 -31.33 27.41
CA HIS A 75 -70.03 -31.99 26.89
C HIS A 75 -70.21 -33.39 27.49
N SER A 76 -69.15 -34.21 27.51
CA SER A 76 -69.19 -35.54 28.12
C SER A 76 -69.51 -35.51 29.61
N ILE A 77 -68.96 -34.55 30.36
CA ILE A 77 -69.23 -34.38 31.80
C ILE A 77 -70.67 -33.91 32.04
N SER A 78 -71.18 -32.99 31.21
CA SER A 78 -72.55 -32.49 31.29
C SER A 78 -73.58 -33.61 31.05
N VAL A 79 -73.32 -34.50 30.10
CA VAL A 79 -74.17 -35.69 29.85
C VAL A 79 -74.17 -36.63 31.06
N ALA A 80 -72.99 -36.93 31.63
CA ALA A 80 -72.89 -37.77 32.83
C ALA A 80 -73.59 -37.13 34.04
N LYS A 81 -73.43 -35.83 34.24
CA LYS A 81 -74.10 -35.05 35.30
C LYS A 81 -75.62 -35.12 35.19
N LYS A 82 -76.20 -34.92 33.99
CA LYS A 82 -77.65 -35.06 33.76
C LYS A 82 -78.17 -36.46 34.11
N ARG A 83 -77.38 -37.50 33.83
CA ARG A 83 -77.70 -38.90 34.16
C ARG A 83 -77.78 -39.13 35.67
N VAL A 84 -76.81 -38.61 36.43
CA VAL A 84 -76.81 -38.68 37.91
C VAL A 84 -78.01 -37.94 38.51
N ILE A 85 -78.36 -36.77 37.97
CA ILE A 85 -79.49 -35.95 38.45
C ILE A 85 -80.84 -36.63 38.17
N SER A 86 -80.96 -37.38 37.06
CA SER A 86 -82.21 -38.04 36.66
C SER A 86 -82.59 -39.27 37.51
N ASP A 87 -81.65 -39.83 38.27
CA ASP A 87 -81.88 -41.03 39.09
C ASP A 87 -82.39 -40.65 40.49
N LYS A 88 -83.62 -41.04 40.83
CA LYS A 88 -84.35 -40.60 42.04
C LYS A 88 -83.87 -41.23 43.37
N LYS A 89 -82.89 -42.15 43.37
CA LYS A 89 -82.40 -42.77 44.62
C LYS A 89 -81.32 -41.92 45.29
N TYR A 90 -81.57 -41.49 46.53
CA TYR A 90 -80.62 -40.71 47.34
C TYR A 90 -79.56 -41.61 48.01
N SER A 91 -78.28 -41.22 47.94
CA SER A 91 -77.15 -41.88 48.61
C SER A 91 -76.02 -40.87 48.81
N GLU A 92 -75.34 -40.87 49.96
CA GLU A 92 -74.19 -39.99 50.24
C GLU A 92 -73.09 -40.12 49.16
N GLN A 93 -72.80 -41.35 48.73
CA GLN A 93 -71.84 -41.62 47.66
C GLN A 93 -72.23 -40.99 46.31
N ARG A 94 -73.54 -40.80 46.04
CA ARG A 94 -74.02 -40.12 44.82
C ARG A 94 -73.88 -38.61 44.91
N LEU A 95 -74.06 -38.04 46.11
CA LEU A 95 -73.85 -36.62 46.36
C LEU A 95 -72.37 -36.27 46.18
N ASP A 96 -71.47 -37.14 46.63
CA ASP A 96 -70.02 -37.01 46.41
C ASP A 96 -69.68 -37.07 44.91
N VAL A 97 -70.21 -38.06 44.17
CA VAL A 97 -70.02 -38.17 42.70
C VAL A 97 -70.56 -36.93 41.97
N LEU A 98 -71.73 -36.43 42.34
CA LEU A 98 -72.31 -35.24 41.73
C LEU A 98 -71.47 -33.98 42.02
N SER A 99 -71.01 -33.83 43.26
CA SER A 99 -70.15 -32.70 43.66
C SER A 99 -68.80 -32.75 42.93
N ALA A 100 -68.23 -33.94 42.72
CA ALA A 100 -67.01 -34.15 41.96
C ALA A 100 -67.19 -33.80 40.46
N LEU A 101 -68.32 -34.17 39.85
CA LEU A 101 -68.62 -33.78 38.46
C LEU A 101 -68.82 -32.26 38.31
N VAL A 102 -69.46 -31.61 39.27
CA VAL A 102 -69.60 -30.13 39.30
C VAL A 102 -68.24 -29.46 39.46
N LEU A 103 -67.37 -30.01 40.32
CA LEU A 103 -66.00 -29.52 40.48
C LEU A 103 -65.19 -29.67 39.18
N ALA A 104 -65.29 -30.79 38.48
CA ALA A 104 -64.64 -31.02 37.19
C ALA A 104 -65.13 -30.05 36.10
N GLU A 105 -66.44 -29.78 36.05
CA GLU A 105 -67.05 -28.82 35.11
C GLU A 105 -66.57 -27.38 35.37
N ASN A 106 -66.60 -26.94 36.63
CA ASN A 106 -66.17 -25.59 37.02
C ASN A 106 -64.66 -25.37 36.76
N THR A 107 -63.84 -26.40 36.96
CA THR A 107 -62.39 -26.32 36.74
C THR A 107 -62.02 -26.35 35.25
N LEU A 108 -62.75 -27.10 34.42
CA LEU A 108 -62.58 -27.14 32.96
C LEU A 108 -63.03 -25.85 32.25
N ASN A 109 -63.98 -25.11 32.82
CA ASN A 109 -64.51 -23.86 32.24
C ASN A 109 -63.53 -22.67 32.24
N GLY A 110 -62.34 -22.79 32.83
CA GLY A 110 -61.32 -21.74 32.74
C GLY A 110 -60.00 -22.24 32.15
N PRO A 111 -58.90 -21.48 32.30
CA PRO A 111 -57.63 -21.82 31.65
C PRO A 111 -57.12 -23.20 32.08
N SER A 112 -56.58 -23.96 31.13
CA SER A 112 -56.06 -25.31 31.35
C SER A 112 -54.70 -25.31 32.07
N THR A 113 -54.61 -24.75 33.28
CA THR A 113 -53.36 -24.76 34.07
C THR A 113 -53.07 -26.16 34.64
N ARG A 114 -51.80 -26.44 34.98
CA ARG A 114 -51.38 -27.74 35.54
C ARG A 114 -52.15 -28.13 36.80
N GLN A 115 -52.42 -27.16 37.69
CA GLN A 115 -53.21 -27.38 38.90
C GLN A 115 -54.67 -27.71 38.59
N ARG A 116 -55.31 -26.99 37.65
CA ARG A 116 -56.70 -27.25 37.26
C ARG A 116 -56.85 -28.61 36.61
N ARG A 117 -55.92 -29.01 35.72
CA ARG A 117 -55.93 -30.35 35.10
C ARG A 117 -55.76 -31.47 36.14
N LEU A 118 -54.92 -31.25 37.15
CA LEU A 118 -54.79 -32.18 38.28
C LEU A 118 -56.10 -32.31 39.06
N ILE A 119 -56.76 -31.19 39.39
CA ILE A 119 -58.05 -31.20 40.08
C ILE A 119 -59.12 -31.90 39.23
N VAL A 120 -59.15 -31.68 37.91
CA VAL A 120 -60.06 -32.39 36.99
C VAL A 120 -59.79 -33.90 37.02
N SER A 121 -58.54 -34.32 36.98
CA SER A 121 -58.17 -35.74 37.06
C SER A 121 -58.59 -36.38 38.38
N LEU A 122 -58.40 -35.68 39.50
CA LEU A 122 -58.83 -36.14 40.83
C LEU A 122 -60.36 -36.18 40.93
N ALA A 123 -61.04 -35.12 40.49
CA ALA A 123 -62.49 -35.03 40.49
C ALA A 123 -63.13 -36.11 39.62
N LEU A 124 -62.57 -36.41 38.45
CA LEU A 124 -63.04 -37.49 37.58
C LEU A 124 -62.74 -38.88 38.15
N SER A 125 -61.66 -39.06 38.92
CA SER A 125 -61.38 -40.33 39.62
C SER A 125 -62.44 -40.69 40.66
N VAL A 126 -63.06 -39.69 41.28
CA VAL A 126 -64.21 -39.85 42.17
C VAL A 126 -65.50 -39.92 41.36
N GLY A 127 -65.63 -39.08 40.32
CA GLY A 127 -66.82 -39.00 39.47
C GLY A 127 -67.10 -40.23 38.60
N THR A 128 -66.10 -41.08 38.36
CA THR A 128 -66.25 -42.37 37.66
C THR A 128 -66.66 -43.52 38.58
N GLN A 129 -66.63 -43.31 39.91
CA GLN A 129 -67.18 -44.27 40.87
C GLN A 129 -68.69 -44.41 40.61
N MET A 130 -69.24 -45.62 40.76
CA MET A 130 -70.65 -45.96 40.44
C MET A 130 -71.02 -46.11 38.95
N LYS A 131 -70.06 -46.29 38.02
CA LYS A 131 -70.32 -46.49 36.58
C LYS A 131 -71.19 -45.37 35.97
N THR A 132 -70.93 -44.15 36.38
CA THR A 132 -71.63 -42.92 35.97
C THR A 132 -71.50 -42.67 34.46
N PHE A 133 -70.33 -42.99 33.92
CA PHE A 133 -70.02 -42.99 32.50
C PHE A 133 -70.22 -44.40 31.94
N LYS A 134 -70.73 -44.50 30.70
CA LYS A 134 -70.67 -45.75 29.96
C LYS A 134 -69.21 -46.04 29.55
N ASP A 135 -68.83 -47.30 29.42
CA ASP A 135 -67.48 -47.67 28.99
C ASP A 135 -67.15 -47.07 27.60
N GLU A 136 -68.14 -46.92 26.73
CA GLU A 136 -68.04 -46.25 25.42
C GLU A 136 -67.79 -44.73 25.50
N GLU A 137 -68.21 -44.07 26.58
CA GLU A 137 -68.08 -42.61 26.78
C GLU A 137 -66.80 -42.24 27.55
N LEU A 138 -66.32 -43.17 28.40
CA LEU A 138 -65.17 -42.97 29.28
C LEU A 138 -63.85 -42.97 28.51
N VAL A 139 -63.70 -43.85 27.50
CA VAL A 139 -62.48 -43.94 26.68
C VAL A 139 -62.26 -42.66 25.84
N PRO A 140 -63.27 -42.11 25.13
CA PRO A 140 -63.15 -40.83 24.45
C PRO A 140 -62.80 -39.67 25.39
N LEU A 141 -63.42 -39.60 26.57
CA LEU A 141 -63.14 -38.55 27.55
C LEU A 141 -61.69 -38.60 28.04
N GLN A 142 -61.19 -39.79 28.39
CA GLN A 142 -59.78 -39.97 28.76
C GLN A 142 -58.82 -39.56 27.64
N LEU A 143 -59.16 -39.86 26.39
CA LEU A 143 -58.35 -39.49 25.24
C LEU A 143 -58.34 -37.97 25.01
N VAL A 144 -59.47 -37.29 25.18
CA VAL A 144 -59.56 -35.81 25.11
C VAL A 144 -58.74 -35.16 26.22
N LEU A 145 -58.84 -35.66 27.46
CA LEU A 145 -58.08 -35.14 28.59
C LEU A 145 -56.57 -35.34 28.40
N LYS A 146 -56.15 -36.52 27.91
CA LYS A 146 -54.75 -36.76 27.53
C LYS A 146 -54.29 -35.78 26.46
N LYS A 147 -55.09 -35.56 25.39
CA LYS A 147 -54.75 -34.57 24.35
C LYS A 147 -54.64 -33.15 24.92
N LEU A 148 -55.54 -32.78 25.84
CA LEU A 148 -55.54 -31.48 26.51
C LEU A 148 -54.25 -31.29 27.34
N ASP A 149 -53.81 -32.32 28.07
CA ASP A 149 -52.54 -32.30 28.80
C ASP A 149 -51.34 -32.14 27.86
N LEU A 150 -51.30 -32.91 26.75
CA LEU A 150 -50.21 -32.84 25.77
C LEU A 150 -50.06 -31.44 25.16
N ILE A 151 -51.18 -30.82 24.77
CA ILE A 151 -51.20 -29.52 24.08
C ILE A 151 -50.93 -28.37 25.06
N SER A 152 -51.47 -28.43 26.27
CA SER A 152 -51.31 -27.35 27.27
C SER A 152 -49.86 -27.22 27.77
N GLU A 153 -49.04 -28.26 27.64
CA GLU A 153 -47.61 -28.26 28.01
C GLU A 153 -46.67 -28.29 26.79
N LEU A 154 -47.18 -28.01 25.58
CA LEU A 154 -46.41 -28.18 24.34
C LEU A 154 -45.07 -27.44 24.37
N THR A 155 -45.06 -26.18 24.82
CA THR A 155 -43.85 -25.35 24.85
C THR A 155 -42.80 -25.89 25.83
N GLU A 156 -43.22 -26.32 27.03
CA GLU A 156 -42.34 -26.92 28.03
C GLU A 156 -41.77 -28.25 27.54
N ARG A 157 -42.62 -29.08 26.91
CA ARG A 157 -42.21 -30.37 26.36
C ARG A 157 -41.24 -30.21 25.20
N VAL A 158 -41.50 -29.28 24.27
CA VAL A 158 -40.57 -28.98 23.17
C VAL A 158 -39.23 -28.52 23.74
N ARG A 159 -39.22 -27.63 24.75
CA ARG A 159 -37.98 -27.21 25.41
C ARG A 159 -37.24 -28.38 26.06
N ALA A 160 -37.94 -29.24 26.80
CA ALA A 160 -37.33 -30.39 27.48
C ALA A 160 -36.77 -31.44 26.49
N GLN A 161 -37.43 -31.68 25.36
CA GLN A 161 -36.93 -32.62 24.35
C GLN A 161 -35.77 -32.05 23.53
N CYS A 162 -35.75 -30.73 23.30
CA CYS A 162 -34.66 -30.06 22.61
C CYS A 162 -33.50 -29.64 23.55
N ASP A 163 -33.53 -30.05 24.81
CA ASP A 163 -32.46 -29.78 25.78
C ASP A 163 -31.23 -30.68 25.52
N CYS A 164 -30.13 -30.02 25.23
CA CYS A 164 -28.83 -30.57 24.88
C CYS A 164 -27.82 -30.51 26.04
N CYS A 165 -28.25 -30.32 27.29
CA CYS A 165 -27.36 -30.30 28.47
C CYS A 165 -26.42 -31.53 28.58
N PHE A 166 -26.78 -32.67 27.98
CA PHE A 166 -25.92 -33.86 27.94
C PHE A 166 -24.59 -33.63 27.21
N LEU A 167 -24.50 -32.64 26.32
CA LEU A 167 -23.26 -32.30 25.59
C LEU A 167 -22.12 -31.90 26.52
N TYR A 168 -22.41 -31.44 27.74
CA TYR A 168 -21.38 -31.17 28.75
C TYR A 168 -20.50 -32.39 29.03
N TRP A 169 -21.07 -33.60 29.04
CA TRP A 169 -20.30 -34.83 29.27
C TRP A 169 -19.65 -35.37 27.99
N HIS A 170 -20.06 -34.88 26.83
CA HIS A 170 -19.58 -35.28 25.52
C HIS A 170 -18.88 -34.12 24.76
N ARG A 171 -18.21 -33.21 25.49
CA ARG A 171 -17.51 -32.04 24.93
C ARG A 171 -16.40 -32.41 23.93
N ALA A 172 -15.82 -33.61 24.06
CA ALA A 172 -14.80 -34.13 23.15
C ALA A 172 -15.25 -34.25 21.68
N VAL A 173 -16.55 -34.15 21.42
CA VAL A 173 -17.14 -34.18 20.07
C VAL A 173 -16.99 -32.81 19.36
N PHE A 174 -16.87 -31.72 20.12
CA PHE A 174 -16.86 -30.34 19.59
C PHE A 174 -15.66 -30.00 18.68
N PRO A 175 -14.42 -30.40 18.99
CA PRO A 175 -13.28 -30.19 18.07
C PRO A 175 -13.50 -30.81 16.68
N ILE A 176 -14.00 -32.06 16.64
CA ILE A 176 -14.27 -32.81 15.40
C ILE A 176 -15.37 -32.14 14.58
N TYR A 177 -16.35 -31.54 15.27
CA TYR A 177 -17.40 -30.76 14.64
C TYR A 177 -16.85 -29.49 13.96
N LEU A 178 -16.02 -28.71 14.66
CA LEU A 178 -15.42 -27.50 14.10
C LEU A 178 -14.54 -27.81 12.90
N ASP A 179 -13.76 -28.89 12.96
CA ASP A 179 -12.96 -29.36 11.82
C ASP A 179 -13.85 -29.71 10.61
N ASP A 180 -15.03 -30.32 10.82
CA ASP A 180 -15.97 -30.63 9.73
C ASP A 180 -16.61 -29.38 9.11
N VAL A 181 -16.97 -28.41 9.94
CA VAL A 181 -17.51 -27.12 9.48
C VAL A 181 -16.46 -26.32 8.73
N TYR A 182 -15.20 -26.35 9.18
CA TYR A 182 -14.08 -25.70 8.50
C TYR A 182 -13.83 -26.30 7.11
N GLU A 183 -13.88 -27.63 6.97
CA GLU A 183 -13.76 -28.30 5.67
C GLU A 183 -14.96 -27.98 4.73
N ASN A 184 -16.15 -27.75 5.29
CA ASN A 184 -17.38 -27.47 4.54
C ASN A 184 -17.94 -26.07 4.83
N ALA A 185 -17.25 -25.02 4.36
CA ALA A 185 -17.57 -23.62 4.66
C ALA A 185 -19.01 -23.16 4.30
N VAL A 186 -19.67 -23.83 3.33
CA VAL A 186 -21.08 -23.58 2.95
C VAL A 186 -22.03 -23.79 4.14
N ASP A 187 -21.66 -24.66 5.08
CA ASP A 187 -22.46 -25.01 6.24
C ASP A 187 -22.17 -24.14 7.48
N SER A 188 -21.40 -23.07 7.32
CA SER A 188 -20.98 -22.16 8.40
C SER A 188 -22.14 -21.61 9.24
N ALA A 189 -23.32 -21.39 8.64
CA ALA A 189 -24.51 -20.92 9.36
C ALA A 189 -24.95 -21.88 10.50
N ARG A 190 -24.62 -23.16 10.39
CA ARG A 190 -25.02 -24.20 11.35
C ARG A 190 -24.28 -24.09 12.69
N LEU A 191 -23.17 -23.33 12.75
CA LEU A 191 -22.49 -22.99 14.01
C LEU A 191 -23.45 -22.40 15.05
N HIS A 192 -24.41 -21.57 14.63
CA HIS A 192 -25.42 -21.00 15.53
C HIS A 192 -26.20 -22.07 16.29
N TYR A 193 -26.55 -23.18 15.63
CA TYR A 193 -27.29 -24.28 16.24
C TYR A 193 -26.41 -25.05 17.24
N MET A 194 -25.14 -25.31 16.90
CA MET A 194 -24.23 -25.99 17.82
C MET A 194 -23.95 -25.14 19.07
N PHE A 195 -23.68 -23.84 18.90
CA PHE A 195 -23.49 -22.93 20.03
C PHE A 195 -24.76 -22.79 20.88
N SER A 196 -25.94 -22.83 20.26
CA SER A 196 -27.20 -22.92 21.01
C SER A 196 -27.34 -24.24 21.78
N ALA A 197 -26.80 -25.35 21.29
CA ALA A 197 -26.82 -26.63 21.98
C ALA A 197 -25.84 -26.66 23.16
N LEU A 198 -24.64 -26.11 23.00
CA LEU A 198 -23.67 -25.95 24.08
C LEU A 198 -24.21 -25.04 25.19
N ARG A 199 -24.96 -23.99 24.82
CA ARG A 199 -25.58 -23.06 25.77
C ARG A 199 -26.59 -23.71 26.72
N ASP A 200 -27.22 -24.82 26.34
CA ASP A 200 -28.18 -25.52 27.21
C ASP A 200 -27.55 -26.08 28.49
N CYS A 201 -26.22 -26.19 28.56
CA CYS A 201 -25.54 -26.65 29.77
C CYS A 201 -25.56 -25.58 30.89
N VAL A 202 -25.74 -24.30 30.54
CA VAL A 202 -25.62 -23.16 31.47
C VAL A 202 -26.66 -23.16 32.58
N PRO A 203 -27.96 -23.35 32.31
CA PRO A 203 -28.95 -23.35 33.38
C PRO A 203 -28.64 -24.40 34.44
N ALA A 204 -28.15 -25.59 34.05
CA ALA A 204 -27.73 -26.62 34.99
C ALA A 204 -26.49 -26.20 35.81
N MET A 205 -25.51 -25.55 35.16
CA MET A 205 -24.31 -25.03 35.83
C MET A 205 -24.63 -23.95 36.86
N MET A 206 -25.62 -23.09 36.61
CA MET A 206 -26.06 -22.06 37.57
C MET A 206 -26.63 -22.65 38.87
N HIS A 207 -27.02 -23.92 38.88
CA HIS A 207 -27.50 -24.64 40.07
C HIS A 207 -26.40 -25.47 40.76
N ALA A 208 -25.15 -25.38 40.30
CA ALA A 208 -24.03 -26.09 40.90
C ALA A 208 -23.75 -25.58 42.33
N ARG A 209 -23.83 -26.49 43.31
CA ARG A 209 -23.57 -26.21 44.73
C ARG A 209 -22.22 -26.73 45.25
N HIS A 210 -21.47 -27.43 44.40
CA HIS A 210 -20.21 -28.07 44.77
C HIS A 210 -19.00 -27.11 44.70
N LEU A 211 -19.20 -25.88 44.25
CA LEU A 211 -18.20 -24.81 44.16
C LEU A 211 -18.68 -23.61 44.99
N GLU A 212 -17.73 -22.75 45.39
CA GLU A 212 -18.00 -21.54 46.15
C GLU A 212 -18.89 -20.54 45.39
N SER A 213 -18.73 -20.48 44.07
CA SER A 213 -19.60 -19.73 43.16
C SER A 213 -19.81 -20.52 41.87
N TYR A 214 -21.01 -20.46 41.30
CA TYR A 214 -21.31 -21.05 39.99
C TYR A 214 -20.54 -20.36 38.85
N GLU A 215 -20.04 -19.14 39.08
CA GLU A 215 -19.29 -18.34 38.11
C GLU A 215 -17.97 -19.02 37.72
N VAL A 216 -17.30 -19.67 38.67
CA VAL A 216 -16.04 -20.38 38.41
C VAL A 216 -16.21 -21.49 37.38
N LEU A 217 -17.33 -22.23 37.45
CA LEU A 217 -17.64 -23.29 36.48
C LEU A 217 -17.95 -22.71 35.10
N LEU A 218 -18.66 -21.59 35.06
CA LEU A 218 -19.01 -20.90 33.81
C LEU A 218 -17.77 -20.33 33.13
N GLU A 219 -16.86 -19.71 33.88
CA GLU A 219 -15.60 -19.16 33.34
C GLU A 219 -14.69 -20.26 32.79
N CYS A 220 -14.54 -21.37 33.53
CA CYS A 220 -13.77 -22.53 33.06
C CYS A 220 -14.38 -23.11 31.77
N TYR A 221 -15.70 -23.24 31.71
CA TYR A 221 -16.39 -23.77 30.54
C TYR A 221 -16.31 -22.82 29.33
N ASP A 222 -16.46 -21.50 29.55
CA ASP A 222 -16.29 -20.49 28.49
C ASP A 222 -14.88 -20.54 27.93
N LYS A 223 -13.87 -20.55 28.80
CA LYS A 223 -12.46 -20.62 28.39
C LYS A 223 -12.16 -21.88 27.57
N GLU A 224 -12.60 -23.05 28.02
CA GLU A 224 -12.40 -24.32 27.30
C GLU A 224 -13.03 -24.28 25.89
N ILE A 225 -14.30 -23.86 25.79
CA ILE A 225 -15.00 -23.82 24.50
C ILE A 225 -14.37 -22.78 23.56
N MET A 226 -13.94 -21.64 24.09
CA MET A 226 -13.28 -20.60 23.31
C MET A 226 -11.88 -21.01 22.86
N GLU A 227 -11.11 -21.72 23.68
CA GLU A 227 -9.80 -22.29 23.30
C GLU A 227 -9.97 -23.28 22.14
N VAL A 228 -10.95 -24.19 22.23
CA VAL A 228 -11.26 -25.14 21.16
C VAL A 228 -11.73 -24.42 19.89
N LEU A 229 -12.56 -23.37 20.01
CA LEU A 229 -12.99 -22.56 18.87
C LEU A 229 -11.81 -21.85 18.20
N ASN A 230 -10.90 -21.29 18.98
CA ASN A 230 -9.71 -20.62 18.48
C ASN A 230 -8.82 -21.60 17.70
N GLU A 231 -8.48 -22.74 18.32
CA GLU A 231 -7.55 -23.71 17.74
C GLU A 231 -8.11 -24.40 16.48
N HIS A 232 -9.37 -24.83 16.51
CA HIS A 232 -9.93 -25.64 15.45
C HIS A 232 -10.59 -24.84 14.32
N LEU A 233 -10.95 -23.58 14.54
CA LEU A 233 -11.62 -22.75 13.53
C LEU A 233 -10.91 -21.41 13.30
N LEU A 234 -10.84 -20.53 14.29
CA LEU A 234 -10.44 -19.13 14.07
C LEU A 234 -8.97 -18.99 13.65
N ASP A 235 -8.05 -19.70 14.31
CA ASP A 235 -6.62 -19.65 13.97
C ASP A 235 -6.34 -20.26 12.60
N LYS A 236 -7.08 -21.32 12.24
CA LYS A 236 -6.98 -21.95 10.91
C LYS A 236 -7.45 -20.99 9.82
N LEU A 237 -8.60 -20.32 10.04
CA LEU A 237 -9.12 -19.29 9.13
C LEU A 237 -8.11 -18.15 8.98
N CYS A 238 -7.59 -17.62 10.09
CA CYS A 238 -6.60 -16.54 10.08
C CYS A 238 -5.37 -16.90 9.23
N LYS A 239 -4.78 -18.08 9.47
CA LYS A 239 -3.57 -18.55 8.76
C LYS A 239 -3.81 -18.81 7.28
N GLU A 240 -4.91 -19.45 6.90
CA GLU A 240 -5.19 -19.73 5.49
C GLU A 240 -5.52 -18.47 4.70
N ILE A 241 -6.24 -17.50 5.29
CA ILE A 241 -6.52 -16.21 4.63
C ILE A 241 -5.24 -15.40 4.46
N GLU A 242 -4.44 -15.28 5.51
CA GLU A 242 -3.16 -14.60 5.44
C GLU A 242 -2.25 -15.22 4.37
N LYS A 243 -2.21 -16.55 4.30
CA LYS A 243 -1.45 -17.29 3.28
C LYS A 243 -2.00 -17.07 1.87
N ASP A 244 -3.31 -17.12 1.68
CA ASP A 244 -3.95 -16.86 0.38
C ASP A 244 -3.71 -15.42 -0.10
N LEU A 245 -3.81 -14.42 0.78
CA LEU A 245 -3.50 -13.03 0.49
C LEU A 245 -2.03 -12.85 0.10
N ARG A 246 -1.11 -13.45 0.87
CA ARG A 246 0.33 -13.43 0.57
C ARG A 246 0.62 -14.05 -0.79
N LEU A 247 0.08 -15.23 -1.07
CA LEU A 247 0.28 -15.92 -2.34
C LEU A 247 -0.27 -15.10 -3.52
N SER A 248 -1.42 -14.45 -3.34
CA SER A 248 -2.06 -13.63 -4.37
C SER A 248 -1.20 -12.43 -4.79
N VAL A 249 -0.62 -11.71 -3.83
CA VAL A 249 0.26 -10.55 -4.13
C VAL A 249 1.59 -11.02 -4.76
N HIS A 250 2.11 -12.16 -4.33
CA HIS A 250 3.37 -12.72 -4.84
C HIS A 250 3.20 -13.66 -6.04
N THR A 251 2.06 -13.60 -6.74
CA THR A 251 1.82 -14.42 -7.96
C THR A 251 2.89 -14.19 -9.04
N HIS A 252 3.45 -12.97 -9.11
CA HIS A 252 4.54 -12.61 -10.01
C HIS A 252 5.86 -13.37 -9.73
N LEU A 253 6.04 -13.98 -8.55
CA LEU A 253 7.23 -14.74 -8.16
C LEU A 253 7.25 -16.20 -8.67
N LYS A 254 6.30 -16.61 -9.52
CA LYS A 254 6.23 -17.99 -10.07
C LYS A 254 6.35 -19.06 -8.98
N LEU A 255 5.54 -18.95 -7.92
CA LEU A 255 5.35 -20.08 -7.01
C LEU A 255 4.47 -21.13 -7.69
N ASP A 256 4.69 -22.40 -7.35
CA ASP A 256 4.14 -23.61 -7.98
C ASP A 256 2.70 -23.45 -8.51
N ASP A 257 2.49 -24.00 -9.71
CA ASP A 257 1.26 -23.97 -10.50
C ASP A 257 0.09 -24.61 -9.74
N ARG A 258 -0.54 -23.85 -8.84
CA ARG A 258 -1.72 -24.28 -8.09
C ARG A 258 -2.95 -24.13 -8.96
N ASN A 259 -3.08 -25.05 -9.90
CA ASN A 259 -4.28 -25.17 -10.70
C ASN A 259 -5.51 -25.30 -9.76
N PRO A 260 -6.50 -24.38 -9.82
CA PRO A 260 -7.69 -24.38 -8.96
C PRO A 260 -8.45 -25.71 -9.00
N PHE A 261 -8.36 -26.44 -10.13
CA PHE A 261 -9.01 -27.74 -10.33
C PHE A 261 -8.27 -28.92 -9.67
N ARG A 262 -7.02 -28.74 -9.22
CA ARG A 262 -6.22 -29.78 -8.55
C ARG A 262 -6.16 -29.62 -7.04
N VAL A 263 -6.13 -28.39 -6.54
CA VAL A 263 -5.94 -28.11 -5.09
C VAL A 263 -7.28 -27.87 -4.38
N GLY A 264 -8.34 -27.51 -5.12
CA GLY A 264 -9.65 -27.16 -4.57
C GLY A 264 -9.60 -25.80 -3.89
N MET A 265 -10.41 -24.85 -4.36
CA MET A 265 -10.61 -23.58 -3.66
C MET A 265 -11.70 -23.74 -2.61
N LYS A 266 -11.38 -23.52 -1.33
CA LYS A 266 -12.37 -23.44 -0.25
C LYS A 266 -12.94 -22.03 -0.24
N ASP A 267 -14.26 -21.90 -0.43
CA ASP A 267 -14.94 -20.61 -0.33
C ASP A 267 -15.20 -20.25 1.14
N LEU A 268 -14.16 -19.72 1.79
CA LEU A 268 -14.19 -19.30 3.20
C LEU A 268 -15.00 -18.02 3.43
N ALA A 269 -15.45 -17.32 2.38
CA ALA A 269 -16.16 -16.06 2.51
C ALA A 269 -17.47 -16.19 3.30
N HIS A 270 -18.12 -17.37 3.23
CA HIS A 270 -19.33 -17.70 3.96
C HIS A 270 -19.23 -17.46 5.48
N PHE A 271 -18.05 -17.64 6.09
CA PHE A 271 -17.86 -17.37 7.52
C PHE A 271 -17.96 -15.89 7.89
N PHE A 272 -17.67 -14.97 6.96
CA PHE A 272 -17.68 -13.53 7.21
C PHE A 272 -19.04 -12.88 6.99
N PHE A 273 -19.98 -13.61 6.37
CA PHE A 273 -21.37 -13.18 6.23
C PHE A 273 -22.26 -13.67 7.39
N LEU A 274 -21.68 -14.38 8.36
CA LEU A 274 -22.41 -14.82 9.55
C LEU A 274 -22.68 -13.65 10.49
N ASN A 275 -23.90 -13.65 11.05
CA ASN A 275 -24.21 -12.76 12.16
C ASN A 275 -23.42 -13.18 13.42
N PRO A 276 -23.18 -12.25 14.36
CA PRO A 276 -22.48 -12.56 15.61
C PRO A 276 -23.15 -13.71 16.38
N ILE A 277 -22.37 -14.75 16.68
CA ILE A 277 -22.83 -15.92 17.40
C ILE A 277 -22.91 -15.58 18.89
N ARG A 278 -24.08 -15.76 19.50
CA ARG A 278 -24.25 -15.54 20.93
C ARG A 278 -23.85 -16.79 21.72
N PHE A 279 -22.85 -16.65 22.59
CA PHE A 279 -22.45 -17.67 23.57
C PHE A 279 -22.43 -17.02 24.95
N PHE A 280 -23.37 -17.42 25.81
CA PHE A 280 -23.61 -16.82 27.13
C PHE A 280 -23.84 -15.30 27.07
N ASN A 281 -22.91 -14.54 27.68
CA ASN A 281 -22.85 -13.08 27.74
C ASN A 281 -21.91 -12.50 26.66
N ARG A 282 -21.34 -13.34 25.79
CA ARG A 282 -20.42 -12.95 24.72
C ARG A 282 -21.09 -13.03 23.35
N PHE A 283 -20.73 -12.08 22.50
CA PHE A 283 -20.99 -12.13 21.06
C PHE A 283 -19.68 -12.44 20.34
N ILE A 284 -19.67 -13.52 19.58
CA ILE A 284 -18.52 -13.98 18.80
C ILE A 284 -18.75 -13.54 17.36
N ASP A 285 -18.03 -12.52 16.95
CA ASP A 285 -17.99 -12.05 15.56
C ASP A 285 -16.71 -12.58 14.88
N ILE A 286 -16.89 -13.56 13.99
CA ILE A 286 -15.80 -14.20 13.26
C ILE A 286 -15.13 -13.20 12.31
N LYS A 287 -15.93 -12.31 11.68
CA LYS A 287 -15.42 -11.29 10.76
C LYS A 287 -14.53 -10.32 11.50
N ALA A 288 -15.01 -9.76 12.60
CA ALA A 288 -14.24 -8.82 13.41
C ALA A 288 -12.94 -9.45 13.96
N TYR A 289 -12.99 -10.71 14.39
CA TYR A 289 -11.81 -11.42 14.91
C TYR A 289 -10.71 -11.58 13.84
N VAL A 290 -11.08 -12.05 12.64
CA VAL A 290 -10.14 -12.23 11.52
C VAL A 290 -9.60 -10.89 11.04
N THR A 291 -10.45 -9.86 10.91
CA THR A 291 -10.02 -8.49 10.58
C THR A 291 -9.00 -7.97 11.59
N HIS A 292 -9.27 -8.12 12.89
CA HIS A 292 -8.34 -7.67 13.93
C HIS A 292 -6.99 -8.40 13.87
N TYR A 293 -7.01 -9.71 13.63
CA TYR A 293 -5.79 -10.51 13.46
C TYR A 293 -4.95 -10.00 12.28
N LEU A 294 -5.56 -9.78 11.12
CA LEU A 294 -4.87 -9.30 9.92
C LEU A 294 -4.35 -7.87 10.12
N ASP A 295 -5.15 -6.97 10.69
CA ASP A 295 -4.74 -5.58 10.96
C ASP A 295 -3.53 -5.54 11.90
N LYS A 296 -3.57 -6.28 13.01
CA LYS A 296 -2.46 -6.38 13.96
C LYS A 296 -1.21 -6.96 13.30
N THR A 297 -1.37 -8.01 12.50
CA THR A 297 -0.25 -8.69 11.84
C THR A 297 0.38 -7.80 10.78
N PHE A 298 -0.41 -7.20 9.90
CA PHE A 298 0.07 -6.29 8.86
C PHE A 298 0.70 -5.04 9.46
N TYR A 299 0.13 -4.47 10.52
CA TYR A 299 0.73 -3.33 11.21
C TYR A 299 2.09 -3.70 11.80
N ASN A 300 2.17 -4.77 12.59
CA ASN A 300 3.43 -5.21 13.20
C ASN A 300 4.50 -5.54 12.16
N LEU A 301 4.14 -6.24 11.08
CA LEU A 301 5.09 -6.54 10.01
C LEU A 301 5.56 -5.28 9.27
N THR A 302 4.67 -4.31 9.03
CA THR A 302 5.04 -3.03 8.43
C THR A 302 5.97 -2.23 9.36
N THR A 303 5.79 -2.31 10.69
CA THR A 303 6.73 -1.66 11.63
C THR A 303 8.13 -2.28 11.63
N VAL A 304 8.24 -3.59 11.35
CA VAL A 304 9.54 -4.28 11.24
C VAL A 304 10.20 -3.97 9.89
N ALA A 305 9.43 -3.98 8.81
CA ALA A 305 9.89 -3.76 7.44
C ALA A 305 9.06 -2.67 6.75
N LEU A 306 9.42 -1.41 6.99
CA LEU A 306 8.72 -0.24 6.45
C LEU A 306 8.67 -0.20 4.92
N HIS A 307 9.57 -0.89 4.21
CA HIS A 307 9.59 -0.91 2.74
C HIS A 307 8.47 -1.78 2.13
N ASP A 308 7.95 -2.76 2.88
CA ASP A 308 6.88 -3.67 2.43
C ASP A 308 5.47 -3.08 2.63
N TRP A 309 5.38 -1.81 3.03
CA TRP A 309 4.10 -1.12 3.28
C TRP A 309 3.15 -1.21 2.07
N ALA A 310 3.70 -1.09 0.85
CA ALA A 310 2.92 -1.16 -0.39
C ALA A 310 2.32 -2.56 -0.59
N THR A 311 3.13 -3.60 -0.37
CA THR A 311 2.72 -5.01 -0.45
C THR A 311 1.61 -5.30 0.56
N TYR A 312 1.73 -4.83 1.80
CA TYR A 312 0.67 -4.98 2.81
C TYR A 312 -0.57 -4.14 2.50
N SER A 313 -0.43 -2.97 1.86
CA SER A 313 -1.56 -2.19 1.37
C SER A 313 -2.33 -2.92 0.26
N GLU A 314 -1.63 -3.59 -0.65
CA GLU A 314 -2.26 -4.43 -1.67
C GLU A 314 -2.99 -5.63 -1.06
N MET A 315 -2.39 -6.30 -0.07
CA MET A 315 -3.07 -7.37 0.68
C MET A 315 -4.33 -6.86 1.37
N ARG A 316 -4.33 -5.61 1.87
CA ARG A 316 -5.52 -5.01 2.48
C ARG A 316 -6.64 -4.80 1.46
N ASN A 317 -6.29 -4.27 0.29
CA ASN A 317 -7.25 -4.08 -0.81
C ASN A 317 -7.83 -5.42 -1.28
N LEU A 318 -6.99 -6.45 -1.41
CA LEU A 318 -7.43 -7.79 -1.80
C LEU A 318 -8.36 -8.43 -0.77
N ALA A 319 -8.09 -8.32 0.54
CA ALA A 319 -9.00 -8.90 1.54
C ALA A 319 -10.35 -8.16 1.59
N THR A 320 -10.35 -6.86 1.31
CA THR A 320 -11.59 -6.09 1.17
C THR A 320 -12.41 -6.58 -0.03
N GLN A 321 -11.76 -6.74 -1.19
CA GLN A 321 -12.44 -7.16 -2.44
C GLN A 321 -12.90 -8.63 -2.41
N ARG A 322 -12.07 -9.54 -1.90
CA ARG A 322 -12.32 -10.99 -1.97
C ARG A 322 -13.16 -11.52 -0.80
N TYR A 323 -12.98 -10.96 0.39
CA TYR A 323 -13.61 -11.46 1.62
C TYR A 323 -14.56 -10.44 2.29
N GLY A 324 -14.66 -9.22 1.76
CA GLY A 324 -15.49 -8.17 2.37
C GLY A 324 -14.99 -7.69 3.73
N LEU A 325 -13.70 -7.90 4.03
CA LEU A 325 -13.06 -7.51 5.29
C LEU A 325 -12.66 -6.04 5.21
N SER A 326 -13.41 -5.16 5.89
CA SER A 326 -13.03 -3.75 6.02
C SER A 326 -11.90 -3.62 7.03
N MET A 327 -10.69 -3.37 6.54
CA MET A 327 -9.49 -3.19 7.37
C MET A 327 -9.18 -1.71 7.58
N THR A 328 -8.45 -1.43 8.63
CA THR A 328 -8.01 -0.06 8.94
C THR A 328 -6.89 0.35 7.99
N GLU A 329 -6.78 1.62 7.60
CA GLU A 329 -5.60 2.12 6.87
C GLU A 329 -4.40 2.25 7.81
N ALA A 330 -3.20 1.93 7.30
CA ALA A 330 -1.97 2.14 8.07
C ALA A 330 -1.54 3.61 7.93
N HIS A 331 -1.84 4.44 8.93
CA HIS A 331 -1.28 5.79 9.03
C HIS A 331 0.17 5.76 9.56
N LEU A 332 0.97 4.79 9.12
CA LEU A 332 2.40 4.79 9.40
C LEU A 332 3.05 5.87 8.52
N PRO A 333 3.99 6.67 9.05
CA PRO A 333 4.71 7.65 8.24
C PRO A 333 5.29 6.94 7.02
N SER A 334 4.88 7.37 5.83
CA SER A 334 5.37 6.89 4.54
C SER A 334 6.79 7.38 4.27
N GLN A 335 7.65 7.40 5.30
CA GLN A 335 9.09 7.43 5.13
C GLN A 335 9.49 6.13 4.45
N THR A 336 9.30 6.09 3.13
CA THR A 336 9.97 5.17 2.23
C THR A 336 11.43 5.24 2.57
N LEU A 337 11.89 4.22 3.29
CA LEU A 337 13.24 4.06 3.80
C LEU A 337 14.20 3.69 2.66
N GLU A 338 14.08 4.34 1.50
CA GLU A 338 15.27 4.54 0.68
C GLU A 338 16.17 5.41 1.56
N GLN A 339 17.12 4.77 2.26
CA GLN A 339 18.11 5.35 3.18
C GLN A 339 19.07 6.30 2.46
N GLY A 340 18.52 7.27 1.74
CA GLY A 340 19.25 8.36 1.10
C GLY A 340 19.27 9.58 2.02
N LEU A 341 20.28 10.42 1.82
CA LEU A 341 20.30 11.77 2.39
C LEU A 341 19.04 12.53 1.94
N ASP A 342 18.34 13.15 2.89
CA ASP A 342 17.20 14.02 2.61
C ASP A 342 17.65 15.22 1.76
N VAL A 343 16.82 15.64 0.81
CA VAL A 343 17.02 16.86 0.02
C VAL A 343 17.28 18.07 0.93
N LEU A 344 16.63 18.18 2.09
CA LEU A 344 16.90 19.27 3.05
C LEU A 344 18.32 19.25 3.60
N GLU A 345 18.84 18.07 3.90
CA GLU A 345 20.21 17.91 4.41
C GLU A 345 21.24 18.20 3.32
N ILE A 346 20.98 17.71 2.09
CA ILE A 346 21.81 18.01 0.92
C ILE A 346 21.83 19.50 0.63
N MET A 347 20.67 20.16 0.66
CA MET A 347 20.53 21.61 0.43
C MET A 347 21.36 22.42 1.44
N ARG A 348 21.24 22.11 2.74
CA ARG A 348 22.01 22.78 3.81
C ARG A 348 23.52 22.59 3.64
N ASN A 349 23.93 21.41 3.19
CA ASN A 349 25.33 21.01 3.05
C ASN A 349 25.78 20.89 1.57
N ILE A 350 25.24 21.71 0.67
CA ILE A 350 25.48 21.58 -0.77
C ILE A 350 26.97 21.60 -1.13
N HIS A 351 27.77 22.39 -0.41
CA HIS A 351 29.22 22.49 -0.58
C HIS A 351 29.97 21.17 -0.29
N VAL A 352 29.49 20.40 0.69
CA VAL A 352 29.99 19.05 0.99
C VAL A 352 29.52 18.08 -0.08
N PHE A 353 28.24 18.17 -0.45
CA PHE A 353 27.60 17.27 -1.40
C PHE A 353 28.31 17.27 -2.76
N VAL A 354 28.46 18.43 -3.40
CA VAL A 354 29.08 18.52 -4.73
C VAL A 354 30.56 18.15 -4.77
N SER A 355 31.22 18.13 -3.61
CA SER A 355 32.63 17.75 -3.45
C SER A 355 32.81 16.25 -3.21
N ARG A 356 31.86 15.63 -2.49
CA ARG A 356 31.86 14.21 -2.11
C ARG A 356 31.13 13.30 -3.08
N TYR A 357 30.20 13.82 -3.88
CA TYR A 357 29.43 13.04 -4.85
C TYR A 357 29.84 13.35 -6.28
N LEU A 358 29.80 12.33 -7.12
CA LEU A 358 30.05 12.39 -8.56
C LEU A 358 28.74 12.24 -9.31
N TYR A 359 28.53 13.12 -10.28
CA TYR A 359 27.34 13.10 -11.12
C TYR A 359 27.54 12.20 -12.34
N ASN A 360 26.55 11.35 -12.62
CA ASN A 360 26.40 10.63 -13.86
C ASN A 360 25.26 11.23 -14.68
N LEU A 361 25.58 11.78 -15.85
CA LEU A 361 24.66 12.52 -16.71
C LEU A 361 23.60 11.61 -17.34
N ASN A 362 23.98 10.37 -17.68
CA ASN A 362 23.16 9.43 -18.44
C ASN A 362 22.10 8.78 -17.55
N ASN A 363 22.53 8.27 -16.39
CA ASN A 363 21.63 7.59 -15.46
C ASN A 363 20.89 8.56 -14.53
N GLN A 364 21.31 9.83 -14.48
CA GLN A 364 20.83 10.82 -13.51
C GLN A 364 20.94 10.31 -12.07
N ILE A 365 22.15 9.89 -11.69
CA ILE A 365 22.47 9.37 -10.35
C ILE A 365 23.70 10.10 -9.81
N PHE A 366 23.67 10.43 -8.52
CA PHE A 366 24.86 10.83 -7.77
C PHE A 366 25.43 9.65 -7.01
N ILE A 367 26.75 9.50 -7.04
CA ILE A 367 27.46 8.40 -6.39
C ILE A 367 28.53 8.98 -5.47
N GLU A 368 28.55 8.51 -4.23
CA GLU A 368 29.55 8.92 -3.24
C GLU A 368 30.97 8.51 -3.70
N ARG A 369 31.95 9.43 -3.62
CA ARG A 369 33.35 9.21 -4.02
C ARG A 369 34.05 8.16 -3.17
N THR A 370 33.83 8.24 -1.86
CA THR A 370 34.48 7.39 -0.87
C THR A 370 33.54 7.24 0.30
N SER A 371 33.28 6.00 0.71
CA SER A 371 32.52 5.71 1.93
C SER A 371 33.40 4.93 2.91
N ASN A 372 33.16 5.14 4.21
CA ASN A 372 33.71 4.28 5.26
C ASN A 372 32.97 2.92 5.31
N ASN A 373 31.78 2.84 4.69
CA ASN A 373 30.95 1.64 4.64
C ASN A 373 31.38 0.70 3.50
N LYS A 374 30.89 -0.55 3.53
CA LYS A 374 31.10 -1.53 2.45
C LYS A 374 30.42 -1.15 1.13
N HIS A 375 29.46 -0.23 1.17
CA HIS A 375 28.67 0.23 0.03
C HIS A 375 28.80 1.75 -0.12
N LEU A 376 28.71 2.24 -1.36
CA LEU A 376 28.66 3.66 -1.66
C LEU A 376 27.20 4.12 -1.65
N ASN A 377 26.94 5.28 -1.05
CA ASN A 377 25.62 5.89 -1.11
C ASN A 377 25.32 6.40 -2.52
N THR A 378 24.11 6.16 -3.00
CA THR A 378 23.63 6.69 -4.29
C THR A 378 22.34 7.50 -4.09
N ILE A 379 22.20 8.57 -4.88
CA ILE A 379 20.98 9.39 -4.89
C ILE A 379 20.43 9.37 -6.31
N ASN A 380 19.18 8.92 -6.42
CA ASN A 380 18.45 8.79 -7.67
C ASN A 380 17.25 9.76 -7.69
N ILE A 381 16.52 9.77 -8.80
CA ILE A 381 15.32 10.58 -8.99
C ILE A 381 14.21 10.22 -7.99
N ARG A 382 14.07 8.93 -7.63
CA ARG A 382 13.04 8.45 -6.68
C ARG A 382 13.28 8.95 -5.26
N HIS A 383 14.52 8.97 -4.80
CA HIS A 383 14.93 9.50 -3.49
C HIS A 383 14.50 10.96 -3.34
N ILE A 384 14.73 11.76 -4.38
CA ILE A 384 14.32 13.16 -4.43
C ILE A 384 12.80 13.30 -4.51
N ALA A 385 12.13 12.51 -5.35
CA ALA A 385 10.67 12.52 -5.44
C ALA A 385 10.00 12.18 -4.09
N ASN A 386 10.57 11.24 -3.33
CA ASN A 386 10.09 10.87 -2.00
C ASN A 386 10.30 12.01 -0.98
N SER A 387 11.45 12.69 -1.04
CA SER A 387 11.72 13.86 -0.21
C SER A 387 10.75 15.03 -0.52
N ILE A 388 10.47 15.26 -1.81
CA ILE A 388 9.47 16.25 -2.25
C ILE A 388 8.07 15.86 -1.81
N ARG A 389 7.70 14.57 -1.84
CA ARG A 389 6.42 14.09 -1.33
C ARG A 389 6.25 14.35 0.17
N THR A 390 7.33 14.21 0.93
CA THR A 390 7.32 14.36 2.39
C THR A 390 7.20 15.82 2.82
N HIS A 391 7.93 16.71 2.14
CA HIS A 391 8.08 18.11 2.56
C HIS A 391 7.36 19.13 1.67
N GLY A 392 6.79 18.68 0.55
CA GLY A 392 6.11 19.53 -0.43
C GLY A 392 7.03 20.07 -1.54
N THR A 393 6.39 20.56 -2.61
CA THR A 393 7.05 21.11 -3.81
C THR A 393 7.83 22.39 -3.54
N GLY A 394 7.52 23.14 -2.47
CA GLY A 394 8.22 24.37 -2.09
C GLY A 394 9.73 24.21 -1.79
N ILE A 395 10.18 22.98 -1.49
CA ILE A 395 11.61 22.68 -1.35
C ILE A 395 12.37 22.92 -2.65
N MET A 396 11.75 22.72 -3.82
CA MET A 396 12.41 22.85 -5.12
C MET A 396 12.97 24.27 -5.30
N ASN A 397 12.12 25.29 -5.13
CA ASN A 397 12.50 26.70 -5.23
C ASN A 397 13.59 27.08 -4.22
N THR A 398 13.45 26.60 -2.99
CA THR A 398 14.44 26.84 -1.93
C THR A 398 15.80 26.22 -2.30
N THR A 399 15.81 25.00 -2.84
CA THR A 399 17.02 24.29 -3.25
C THR A 399 17.74 24.99 -4.41
N VAL A 400 16.98 25.52 -5.38
CA VAL A 400 17.54 26.33 -6.48
C VAL A 400 18.18 27.61 -5.94
N ASN A 401 17.57 28.27 -4.96
CA ASN A 401 18.15 29.47 -4.32
C ASN A 401 19.46 29.16 -3.56
N PHE A 402 19.52 28.08 -2.77
CA PHE A 402 20.77 27.66 -2.13
C PHE A 402 21.86 27.32 -3.17
N THR A 403 21.46 26.70 -4.29
CA THR A 403 22.37 26.43 -5.40
C THR A 403 22.88 27.72 -6.03
N TYR A 404 22.02 28.71 -6.25
CA TYR A 404 22.41 30.04 -6.72
C TYR A 404 23.46 30.69 -5.79
N GLN A 405 23.22 30.69 -4.47
CA GLN A 405 24.16 31.24 -3.49
C GLN A 405 25.51 30.52 -3.50
N PHE A 406 25.49 29.19 -3.65
CA PHE A 406 26.70 28.39 -3.79
C PHE A 406 27.46 28.72 -5.08
N LEU A 407 26.75 28.78 -6.21
CA LEU A 407 27.32 29.13 -7.51
C LEU A 407 27.98 30.50 -7.47
N ARG A 408 27.33 31.52 -6.89
CA ARG A 408 27.90 32.87 -6.73
C ARG A 408 29.27 32.84 -6.05
N LYS A 409 29.43 32.07 -4.98
CA LYS A 409 30.73 31.91 -4.28
C LYS A 409 31.78 31.21 -5.15
N LYS A 410 31.40 30.16 -5.87
CA LYS A 410 32.32 29.43 -6.77
C LYS A 410 32.72 30.25 -8.00
N PHE A 411 31.79 31.05 -8.49
CA PHE A 411 31.99 31.97 -9.61
C PHE A 411 32.95 33.11 -9.28
N TYR A 412 32.96 33.58 -8.04
CA TYR A 412 33.98 34.51 -7.56
C TYR A 412 35.39 33.90 -7.66
N ILE A 413 35.58 32.67 -7.19
CA ILE A 413 36.86 31.93 -7.27
C ILE A 413 37.23 31.68 -8.74
N PHE A 414 36.25 31.31 -9.58
CA PHE A 414 36.45 31.12 -11.02
C PHE A 414 36.96 32.39 -11.70
N SER A 415 36.38 33.55 -11.37
CA SER A 415 36.80 34.83 -11.93
C SER A 415 38.21 35.21 -11.47
N GLN A 416 38.55 35.00 -10.19
CA GLN A 416 39.90 35.21 -9.66
C GLN A 416 40.94 34.36 -10.39
N PHE A 417 40.64 33.07 -10.64
CA PHE A 417 41.53 32.17 -11.36
C PHE A 417 41.80 32.64 -12.80
N MET A 418 40.76 33.08 -13.51
CA MET A 418 40.90 33.61 -14.88
C MET A 418 41.59 34.98 -14.94
N TYR A 419 41.56 35.73 -13.83
CA TYR A 419 42.22 37.04 -13.72
C TYR A 419 43.71 36.93 -13.42
N ASP A 420 44.17 35.81 -12.86
CA ASP A 420 45.59 35.57 -12.55
C ASP A 420 46.48 35.81 -13.78
N GLU A 421 47.48 36.69 -13.64
CA GLU A 421 48.39 37.09 -14.71
C GLU A 421 49.17 35.91 -15.31
N HIS A 422 49.48 34.87 -14.53
CA HIS A 422 50.15 33.67 -15.04
C HIS A 422 49.27 32.85 -15.99
N ILE A 423 47.94 32.84 -15.77
CA ILE A 423 46.96 32.16 -16.61
C ILE A 423 46.61 33.05 -17.79
N LYS A 424 46.18 34.29 -17.53
CA LYS A 424 45.77 35.28 -18.52
C LYS A 424 46.83 35.53 -19.59
N SER A 425 48.09 35.74 -19.20
CA SER A 425 49.19 35.98 -20.17
C SER A 425 49.44 34.79 -21.10
N ARG A 426 49.23 33.55 -20.64
CA ARG A 426 49.37 32.34 -21.45
C ARG A 426 48.18 32.14 -22.38
N LEU A 427 46.96 32.38 -21.91
CA LEU A 427 45.76 32.34 -22.75
C LEU A 427 45.84 33.35 -23.90
N ILE A 428 46.30 34.58 -23.65
CA ILE A 428 46.48 35.60 -24.69
C ILE A 428 47.52 35.17 -25.73
N LYS A 429 48.64 34.54 -25.29
CA LYS A 429 49.65 34.00 -26.21
C LYS A 429 49.08 32.87 -27.08
N ASP A 430 48.23 32.01 -26.52
CA ASP A 430 47.59 30.92 -27.25
C ASP A 430 46.53 31.42 -28.24
N ILE A 431 45.78 32.47 -27.87
CA ILE A 431 44.82 33.14 -28.76
C ILE A 431 45.53 33.78 -29.97
N ARG A 432 46.65 34.49 -29.75
CA ARG A 432 47.43 35.09 -30.84
C ARG A 432 47.97 34.02 -31.79
N PHE A 433 48.57 32.97 -31.22
CA PHE A 433 49.08 31.84 -31.99
C PHE A 433 47.98 31.15 -32.80
N PHE A 434 46.79 30.91 -32.21
CA PHE A 434 45.68 30.31 -32.93
C PHE A 434 45.20 31.19 -34.09
N ARG A 435 45.15 32.52 -33.92
CA ARG A 435 44.80 33.45 -35.01
C ARG A 435 45.82 33.45 -36.15
N GLU A 436 47.12 33.33 -35.84
CA GLU A 436 48.20 33.28 -36.83
C GLU A 436 48.24 31.96 -37.60
N VAL A 437 47.90 30.84 -36.96
CA VAL A 437 48.01 29.49 -37.52
C VAL A 437 46.68 28.97 -38.10
N LYS A 438 45.59 29.73 -37.93
CA LYS A 438 44.22 29.35 -38.33
C LYS A 438 44.13 28.92 -39.81
N ASP A 439 44.81 29.64 -40.69
CA ASP A 439 44.78 29.41 -42.14
C ASP A 439 45.70 28.27 -42.59
N GLN A 440 46.70 27.90 -41.79
CA GLN A 440 47.72 26.89 -42.13
C GLN A 440 47.39 25.49 -41.63
N ASN A 441 46.59 25.36 -40.57
CA ASN A 441 46.33 24.09 -39.88
C ASN A 441 44.88 23.62 -39.96
N ASP A 442 44.22 23.85 -41.10
CA ASP A 442 42.83 23.44 -41.37
C ASP A 442 41.85 23.92 -40.27
N HIS A 443 42.07 25.14 -39.75
CA HIS A 443 41.28 25.73 -38.66
C HIS A 443 41.27 24.96 -37.33
N LYS A 444 42.19 24.00 -37.13
CA LYS A 444 42.23 23.14 -35.92
C LYS A 444 43.21 23.63 -34.87
N TYR A 445 42.80 23.61 -33.60
CA TYR A 445 43.67 23.92 -32.47
C TYR A 445 44.71 22.80 -32.22
N PRO A 446 46.03 23.09 -32.23
CA PRO A 446 47.05 22.05 -32.13
C PRO A 446 47.10 21.36 -30.76
N PHE A 447 47.07 20.02 -30.75
CA PHE A 447 47.21 19.21 -29.53
C PHE A 447 48.48 19.52 -28.73
N GLU A 448 49.63 19.63 -29.40
CA GLU A 448 50.92 19.89 -28.73
C GLU A 448 50.91 21.18 -27.93
N ARG A 449 50.11 22.17 -28.34
CA ARG A 449 49.98 23.44 -27.64
C ARG A 449 49.22 23.27 -26.34
N ALA A 450 48.10 22.54 -26.35
CA ALA A 450 47.35 22.20 -25.15
C ALA A 450 48.19 21.39 -24.14
N ASP A 451 49.00 20.43 -24.62
CA ASP A 451 49.92 19.66 -23.76
C ASP A 451 51.03 20.54 -23.16
N LYS A 452 51.65 21.41 -23.98
CA LYS A 452 52.64 22.39 -23.50
C LYS A 452 52.06 23.34 -22.46
N PHE A 453 50.81 23.77 -22.63
CA PHE A 453 50.10 24.61 -21.65
C PHE A 453 49.88 23.86 -20.33
N ASN A 454 49.37 22.62 -20.37
CA ASN A 454 49.14 21.78 -19.19
C ASN A 454 50.46 21.52 -18.42
N ARG A 455 51.52 21.11 -19.13
CA ARG A 455 52.87 20.93 -18.54
C ARG A 455 53.46 22.23 -18.00
N GLY A 456 53.24 23.34 -18.69
CA GLY A 456 53.69 24.66 -18.26
C GLY A 456 53.03 25.13 -16.96
N ILE A 457 51.77 24.74 -16.70
CA ILE A 457 51.08 25.06 -15.45
C ILE A 457 51.56 24.17 -14.30
N ARG A 458 51.84 22.90 -14.53
CA ARG A 458 52.45 22.02 -13.50
C ARG A 458 53.77 22.55 -12.96
N LYS A 459 54.53 23.31 -13.76
CA LYS A 459 55.79 23.95 -13.35
C LYS A 459 55.62 25.19 -12.45
N LEU A 460 54.42 25.76 -12.34
CA LEU A 460 54.15 26.94 -11.50
C LEU A 460 54.05 26.61 -10.00
N GLY A 461 53.98 25.33 -9.64
CA GLY A 461 53.88 24.86 -8.26
C GLY A 461 52.81 23.80 -8.10
N MET A 462 53.04 22.87 -7.17
CA MET A 462 52.06 21.90 -6.72
C MET A 462 51.61 22.26 -5.31
N THR A 463 50.33 22.04 -5.03
CA THR A 463 49.78 22.19 -3.68
C THR A 463 50.27 21.08 -2.74
N PRO A 464 50.08 21.21 -1.41
CA PRO A 464 50.49 20.18 -0.44
C PRO A 464 49.91 18.79 -0.73
N ASP A 465 48.72 18.75 -1.35
CA ASP A 465 48.01 17.53 -1.77
C ASP A 465 48.47 16.98 -3.14
N GLY A 466 49.54 17.55 -3.73
CA GLY A 466 50.09 17.14 -5.02
C GLY A 466 49.25 17.54 -6.24
N GLN A 467 48.31 18.48 -6.09
CA GLN A 467 47.45 18.95 -7.18
C GLN A 467 48.02 20.20 -7.84
N SER A 468 47.98 20.26 -9.17
CA SER A 468 48.32 21.47 -9.93
C SER A 468 47.21 22.51 -9.86
N TYR A 469 47.54 23.76 -10.16
CA TYR A 469 46.53 24.83 -10.28
C TYR A 469 45.41 24.48 -11.28
N LEU A 470 45.72 23.75 -12.35
CA LEU A 470 44.74 23.32 -13.35
C LEU A 470 43.87 22.16 -12.84
N ASP A 471 44.38 21.31 -11.94
CA ASP A 471 43.57 20.28 -11.25
C ASP A 471 42.55 20.93 -10.31
N GLN A 472 42.94 21.99 -9.59
CA GLN A 472 42.02 22.76 -8.74
C GLN A 472 40.93 23.43 -9.57
N PHE A 473 41.30 23.99 -10.72
CA PHE A 473 40.34 24.61 -11.63
C PHE A 473 39.38 23.59 -12.25
N ARG A 474 39.87 22.40 -12.63
CA ARG A 474 39.01 21.29 -13.06
C ARG A 474 38.02 20.90 -11.97
N GLN A 475 38.47 20.74 -10.71
CA GLN A 475 37.58 20.43 -9.59
C GLN A 475 36.54 21.52 -9.35
N LEU A 476 36.92 22.79 -9.49
CA LEU A 476 35.98 23.91 -9.39
C LEU A 476 34.88 23.81 -10.47
N ILE A 477 35.26 23.55 -11.72
CA ILE A 477 34.32 23.37 -12.83
C ILE A 477 33.42 22.13 -12.59
N SER A 478 34.00 21.02 -12.11
CA SER A 478 33.23 19.82 -11.74
C SER A 478 32.22 20.11 -10.63
N GLN A 479 32.59 20.89 -9.60
CA GLN A 479 31.67 21.26 -8.51
C GLN A 479 30.54 22.16 -9.00
N ILE A 480 30.82 23.10 -9.90
CA ILE A 480 29.80 23.93 -10.56
C ILE A 480 28.85 23.03 -11.34
N GLY A 481 29.36 22.11 -12.15
CA GLY A 481 28.50 21.21 -12.93
C GLY A 481 27.77 20.15 -12.09
N ASN A 482 28.33 19.68 -10.98
CA ASN A 482 27.63 18.84 -10.01
C ASN A 482 26.45 19.59 -9.38
N ALA A 483 26.61 20.89 -9.09
CA ALA A 483 25.50 21.72 -8.61
C ALA A 483 24.39 21.86 -9.67
N MET A 484 24.76 22.04 -10.95
CA MET A 484 23.80 22.05 -12.06
C MET A 484 23.11 20.68 -12.26
N GLY A 485 23.87 19.59 -12.12
CA GLY A 485 23.35 18.23 -12.15
C GLY A 485 22.37 17.95 -10.99
N TYR A 486 22.59 18.58 -9.84
CA TYR A 486 21.67 18.51 -8.70
C TYR A 486 20.37 19.26 -8.97
N VAL A 487 20.42 20.48 -9.51
CA VAL A 487 19.23 21.21 -9.97
C VAL A 487 18.46 20.41 -11.03
N ARG A 488 19.18 19.76 -11.95
CA ARG A 488 18.57 18.84 -12.93
C ARG A 488 17.80 17.71 -12.25
N MET A 489 18.40 17.11 -11.23
CA MET A 489 17.82 15.98 -10.53
C MET A 489 16.60 16.40 -9.67
N ILE A 490 16.65 17.57 -9.04
CA ILE A 490 15.51 18.18 -8.34
C ILE A 490 14.35 18.42 -9.31
N ARG A 491 14.63 18.96 -10.50
CA ARG A 491 13.64 19.09 -11.57
C ARG A 491 13.04 17.74 -11.96
N SER A 492 13.87 16.74 -12.27
CA SER A 492 13.39 15.41 -12.65
C SER A 492 12.57 14.74 -11.54
N GLY A 493 12.98 14.90 -10.27
CA GLY A 493 12.25 14.35 -9.12
C GLY A 493 10.92 15.05 -8.87
N GLY A 494 10.87 16.37 -9.04
CA GLY A 494 9.63 17.15 -9.01
C GLY A 494 8.66 16.73 -10.12
N LEU A 495 9.14 16.60 -11.35
CA LEU A 495 8.35 16.12 -12.49
C LEU A 495 7.81 14.70 -12.24
N HIS A 496 8.64 13.79 -11.72
CA HIS A 496 8.22 12.43 -11.39
C HIS A 496 7.12 12.40 -10.31
N CYS A 497 7.24 13.25 -9.28
CA CYS A 497 6.21 13.40 -8.25
C CYS A 497 4.90 13.93 -8.83
N CYS A 498 4.95 15.02 -9.61
CA CYS A 498 3.77 15.62 -10.22
C CYS A 498 3.12 14.68 -11.25
N SER A 499 3.91 14.01 -12.09
CA SER A 499 3.41 13.03 -13.06
C SER A 499 2.71 11.84 -12.40
N SER A 500 3.20 11.39 -11.25
CA SER A 500 2.53 10.32 -10.48
C SER A 500 1.16 10.77 -9.95
N ALA A 501 1.04 12.03 -9.51
CA ALA A 501 -0.21 12.60 -9.03
C ALA A 501 -1.21 12.90 -10.16
N ILE A 502 -0.70 13.39 -11.30
CA ILE A 502 -1.49 13.82 -12.46
C ILE A 502 -1.92 12.65 -13.37
N ARG A 503 -1.40 11.43 -13.15
CA ARG A 503 -1.73 10.24 -13.97
C ARG A 503 -3.23 9.96 -14.13
N PHE A 504 -4.05 10.47 -13.21
CA PHE A 504 -5.50 10.29 -13.21
C PHE A 504 -6.27 11.46 -13.84
N VAL A 505 -5.58 12.52 -14.26
CA VAL A 505 -6.17 13.67 -14.96
C VAL A 505 -6.11 13.40 -16.47
N PRO A 506 -7.26 13.33 -17.17
CA PRO A 506 -7.31 12.99 -18.59
C PRO A 506 -6.64 14.01 -19.51
N ASP A 507 -6.85 15.30 -19.23
CA ASP A 507 -6.29 16.42 -20.00
C ASP A 507 -5.72 17.49 -19.07
N LEU A 508 -4.50 17.92 -19.34
CA LEU A 508 -3.78 18.95 -18.59
C LEU A 508 -4.01 20.36 -19.13
N GLU A 509 -4.47 20.47 -20.38
CA GLU A 509 -4.74 21.73 -21.05
C GLU A 509 -6.18 22.21 -20.80
N ASP A 510 -7.12 21.28 -20.60
CA ASP A 510 -8.53 21.56 -20.29
C ASP A 510 -8.98 20.84 -19.00
N ILE A 511 -8.64 21.44 -17.86
CA ILE A 511 -9.08 20.93 -16.54
C ILE A 511 -10.47 21.51 -16.25
N VAL A 512 -11.48 20.63 -16.26
CA VAL A 512 -12.86 20.99 -15.92
C VAL A 512 -12.96 21.48 -14.48
N ASN A 513 -13.68 22.57 -14.26
CA ASN A 513 -13.92 23.13 -12.93
C ASN A 513 -14.97 22.29 -12.17
N PHE A 514 -14.54 21.54 -11.16
CA PHE A 514 -15.43 20.67 -10.41
C PHE A 514 -16.38 21.45 -9.49
N GLU A 515 -15.99 22.61 -8.97
CA GLU A 515 -16.85 23.46 -8.15
C GLU A 515 -18.10 23.92 -8.92
N GLU A 516 -17.95 24.27 -10.19
CA GLU A 516 -19.07 24.71 -11.05
C GLU A 516 -20.04 23.56 -11.33
N LEU A 517 -19.54 22.38 -11.70
CA LEU A 517 -20.37 21.20 -11.94
C LEU A 517 -21.17 20.76 -10.71
N VAL A 518 -20.54 20.80 -9.53
CA VAL A 518 -21.18 20.40 -8.26
C VAL A 518 -22.26 21.40 -7.85
N LYS A 519 -22.10 22.68 -8.20
CA LYS A 519 -23.13 23.71 -8.02
C LYS A 519 -24.30 23.54 -8.99
N GLU A 520 -24.03 23.21 -10.25
CA GLU A 520 -25.05 22.96 -11.27
C GLU A 520 -25.93 21.74 -10.93
N GLU A 521 -25.32 20.68 -10.38
CA GLU A 521 -26.03 19.46 -9.92
C GLU A 521 -26.75 19.64 -8.57
N GLY A 522 -26.56 20.76 -7.86
CA GLY A 522 -27.22 21.04 -6.58
C GLY A 522 -26.78 20.13 -5.42
N LEU A 523 -25.52 19.68 -5.43
CA LEU A 523 -24.95 18.81 -4.40
C LEU A 523 -24.65 19.56 -3.09
N SER A 524 -24.39 18.82 -2.00
CA SER A 524 -24.25 19.37 -0.65
C SER A 524 -23.09 20.36 -0.51
N GLU A 525 -23.15 21.23 0.50
CA GLU A 525 -22.08 22.21 0.77
C GLU A 525 -20.72 21.55 1.04
N GLU A 526 -20.71 20.36 1.65
CA GLU A 526 -19.50 19.60 1.89
C GLU A 526 -18.86 19.14 0.58
N THR A 527 -19.67 18.68 -0.37
CA THR A 527 -19.19 18.29 -1.71
C THR A 527 -18.64 19.50 -2.46
N GLN A 528 -19.28 20.66 -2.36
CA GLN A 528 -18.78 21.90 -2.97
C GLN A 528 -17.44 22.34 -2.37
N LYS A 529 -17.27 22.25 -1.05
CA LYS A 529 -15.99 22.53 -0.38
C LYS A 529 -14.88 21.56 -0.82
N ALA A 530 -15.22 20.27 -0.94
CA ALA A 530 -14.27 19.26 -1.42
C ALA A 530 -13.88 19.50 -2.89
N ALA A 531 -14.82 19.86 -3.75
CA ALA A 531 -14.59 20.19 -5.15
C ALA A 531 -13.67 21.41 -5.30
N ARG A 532 -13.94 22.50 -4.56
CA ARG A 532 -13.06 23.68 -4.54
C ARG A 532 -11.62 23.32 -4.13
N GLN A 533 -11.47 22.47 -3.11
CA GLN A 533 -10.15 22.05 -2.65
C GLN A 533 -9.44 21.20 -3.72
N LEU A 534 -10.18 20.33 -4.41
CA LEU A 534 -9.66 19.54 -5.52
C LEU A 534 -9.19 20.45 -6.67
N ASP A 535 -10.00 21.42 -7.07
CA ASP A 535 -9.65 22.39 -8.13
C ASP A 535 -8.39 23.19 -7.77
N SER A 536 -8.28 23.64 -6.51
CA SER A 536 -7.07 24.32 -6.02
C SER A 536 -5.82 23.41 -6.12
N VAL A 537 -5.95 22.14 -5.72
CA VAL A 537 -4.84 21.18 -5.77
C VAL A 537 -4.45 20.86 -7.22
N LEU A 538 -5.42 20.69 -8.12
CA LEU A 538 -5.17 20.47 -9.54
C LEU A 538 -4.47 21.67 -10.19
N SER A 539 -4.94 22.88 -9.89
CA SER A 539 -4.29 24.12 -10.35
C SER A 539 -2.83 24.21 -9.88
N ASP A 540 -2.58 23.90 -8.61
CA ASP A 540 -1.22 23.87 -8.05
C ASP A 540 -0.32 22.81 -8.71
N LEU A 541 -0.84 21.61 -8.96
CA LEU A 541 -0.10 20.55 -9.64
C LEU A 541 0.25 20.91 -11.07
N THR A 542 -0.67 21.52 -11.82
CA THR A 542 -0.46 21.95 -13.20
C THR A 542 0.54 23.10 -13.28
N ARG A 543 0.43 24.10 -12.39
CA ARG A 543 1.41 25.19 -12.29
C ARG A 543 2.82 24.68 -11.98
N ASN A 544 2.95 23.79 -10.99
CA ASN A 544 4.24 23.21 -10.62
C ASN A 544 4.85 22.33 -11.73
N PHE A 545 3.99 21.66 -12.52
CA PHE A 545 4.43 20.91 -13.71
C PHE A 545 5.02 21.83 -14.79
N ALA A 546 4.42 23.00 -15.01
CA ALA A 546 4.90 24.01 -15.95
C ALA A 546 6.17 24.73 -15.45
N GLU A 547 6.18 25.23 -14.20
CA GLU A 547 7.29 26.01 -13.61
C GLU A 547 8.59 25.21 -13.48
N GLY A 548 8.50 23.89 -13.30
CA GLY A 548 9.67 23.01 -13.20
C GLY A 548 10.55 22.98 -14.45
N THR A 549 10.09 23.53 -15.58
CA THR A 549 10.79 23.45 -16.87
C THR A 549 11.89 24.51 -17.08
N GLU A 550 11.89 25.63 -16.33
CA GLU A 550 12.74 26.80 -16.63
C GLU A 550 13.92 27.07 -15.67
N TYR A 551 14.19 26.22 -14.66
CA TYR A 551 15.25 26.51 -13.67
C TYR A 551 16.65 26.75 -14.27
N PHE A 552 17.00 26.08 -15.37
CA PHE A 552 18.28 26.32 -16.04
C PHE A 552 18.35 27.70 -16.68
N LYS A 553 17.31 28.08 -17.41
CA LYS A 553 17.17 29.38 -18.04
C LYS A 553 17.23 30.50 -16.99
N MET A 554 16.50 30.36 -15.88
CA MET A 554 16.56 31.30 -14.76
C MET A 554 17.99 31.48 -14.23
N LEU A 555 18.74 30.40 -14.00
CA LEU A 555 20.12 30.49 -13.51
C LEU A 555 21.06 31.13 -14.54
N VAL A 556 20.89 30.84 -15.83
CA VAL A 556 21.65 31.48 -16.91
C VAL A 556 21.34 32.98 -16.97
N ASP A 557 20.06 33.36 -16.99
CA ASP A 557 19.59 34.75 -17.14
C ASP A 557 20.04 35.64 -15.97
N VAL A 558 20.10 35.10 -14.76
CA VAL A 558 20.54 35.86 -13.57
C VAL A 558 22.05 36.12 -13.59
N PHE A 559 22.88 35.17 -14.02
CA PHE A 559 24.34 35.34 -14.02
C PHE A 559 24.87 35.97 -15.32
N ALA A 560 24.25 35.75 -16.47
CA ALA A 560 24.77 36.18 -17.78
C ALA A 560 25.07 37.69 -17.88
N PRO A 561 24.20 38.61 -17.40
CA PRO A 561 24.45 40.05 -17.48
C PRO A 561 25.71 40.49 -16.73
N GLU A 562 25.96 39.94 -15.53
CA GLU A 562 27.15 40.28 -14.75
C GLU A 562 28.44 39.71 -15.38
N PHE A 563 28.36 38.50 -15.92
CA PHE A 563 29.51 37.83 -16.54
C PHE A 563 29.91 38.43 -17.89
N ARG A 564 28.93 38.93 -18.65
CA ARG A 564 29.14 39.59 -19.95
C ARG A 564 29.47 41.08 -19.82
N SER A 565 29.50 41.61 -18.59
CA SER A 565 29.87 43.00 -18.29
C SER A 565 31.27 43.35 -18.79
N PRO A 566 31.51 44.59 -19.27
CA PRO A 566 32.83 45.06 -19.68
C PRO A 566 33.86 45.08 -18.53
N LYS A 567 33.45 44.91 -17.27
CA LYS A 567 34.36 44.76 -16.13
C LYS A 567 35.04 43.37 -16.11
N ASN A 568 34.44 42.37 -16.74
CA ASN A 568 34.87 40.97 -16.70
C ASN A 568 35.47 40.48 -18.04
N MET A 569 36.26 41.33 -18.71
CA MET A 569 36.85 41.03 -20.02
C MET A 569 37.74 39.78 -20.04
N HIS A 570 38.39 39.45 -18.92
CA HIS A 570 39.25 38.27 -18.80
C HIS A 570 38.48 36.95 -18.98
N LEU A 571 37.18 36.93 -18.70
CA LEU A 571 36.33 35.75 -18.87
C LEU A 571 36.04 35.42 -20.33
N ARG A 572 36.17 36.40 -21.24
CA ARG A 572 36.02 36.18 -22.69
C ARG A 572 37.03 35.20 -23.28
N ASN A 573 38.09 34.88 -22.54
CA ASN A 573 39.12 33.94 -22.97
C ASN A 573 38.89 32.51 -22.44
N PHE A 574 37.77 32.20 -21.80
CA PHE A 574 37.56 30.87 -21.22
C PHE A 574 37.56 29.74 -22.27
N TYR A 575 36.98 29.93 -23.45
CA TYR A 575 36.95 28.89 -24.49
C TYR A 575 38.34 28.31 -24.86
N ILE A 576 39.42 29.09 -24.76
CA ILE A 576 40.79 28.64 -25.08
C ILE A 576 41.45 27.82 -23.97
N ILE A 577 40.95 27.89 -22.71
CA ILE A 577 41.44 27.06 -21.60
C ILE A 577 40.76 25.68 -21.56
N VAL A 578 39.65 25.51 -22.28
CA VAL A 578 38.91 24.24 -22.33
C VAL A 578 39.77 23.11 -22.91
N PRO A 579 40.50 23.25 -24.05
CA PRO A 579 41.40 22.22 -24.56
C PRO A 579 42.39 21.65 -23.53
N PRO A 580 43.24 22.45 -22.84
CA PRO A 580 44.14 21.91 -21.82
C PRO A 580 43.41 21.34 -20.59
N LEU A 581 42.22 21.84 -20.25
CA LEU A 581 41.40 21.26 -19.18
C LEU A 581 40.85 19.87 -19.55
N THR A 582 40.44 19.65 -20.79
CA THR A 582 39.99 18.32 -21.24
C THR A 582 41.13 17.30 -21.21
N LEU A 583 42.37 17.70 -21.51
CA LEU A 583 43.55 16.83 -21.36
C LEU A 583 43.75 16.42 -19.90
N ASN A 584 43.71 17.39 -18.99
CA ASN A 584 43.84 17.14 -17.56
C ASN A 584 42.72 16.26 -17.01
N PHE A 585 41.48 16.47 -17.47
CA PHE A 585 40.35 15.64 -17.10
C PHE A 585 40.51 14.19 -17.55
N VAL A 586 40.92 13.95 -18.80
CA VAL A 586 41.10 12.58 -19.30
C VAL A 586 42.24 11.87 -18.56
N GLU A 587 43.38 12.54 -18.31
CA GLU A 587 44.45 11.98 -17.48
C GLU A 587 43.97 11.60 -16.07
N HIS A 588 43.16 12.46 -15.45
CA HIS A 588 42.58 12.19 -14.15
C HIS A 588 41.56 11.03 -14.19
N SER A 589 40.68 10.99 -15.20
CA SER A 589 39.69 9.92 -15.38
C SER A 589 40.35 8.55 -15.49
N ILE A 590 41.39 8.44 -16.31
CA ILE A 590 42.18 7.21 -16.47
C ILE A 590 42.83 6.82 -15.15
N SER A 591 43.45 7.77 -14.43
CA SER A 591 44.04 7.51 -13.11
C SER A 591 43.01 6.98 -12.10
N CYS A 592 41.80 7.55 -12.08
CA CYS A 592 40.70 7.10 -11.23
C CYS A 592 40.23 5.68 -11.59
N LYS A 593 40.10 5.36 -12.88
CA LYS A 593 39.73 4.02 -13.37
C LYS A 593 40.81 2.97 -13.08
N GLU A 594 42.08 3.33 -13.21
CA GLU A 594 43.20 2.46 -12.83
C GLU A 594 43.23 2.16 -11.33
N LYS A 595 42.95 3.15 -10.48
CA LYS A 595 42.85 2.96 -9.01
C LYS A 595 41.70 2.02 -8.65
N LEU A 596 40.59 2.09 -9.39
CA LEU A 596 39.44 1.19 -9.23
C LEU A 596 39.82 -0.26 -9.58
N ASN A 597 40.52 -0.47 -10.70
CA ASN A 597 41.02 -1.79 -11.10
C ASN A 597 42.04 -2.37 -10.09
N LYS A 598 42.82 -1.52 -9.42
CA LYS A 598 43.77 -1.89 -8.36
C LYS A 598 43.13 -2.08 -6.98
N LYS A 599 41.80 -2.00 -6.83
CA LYS A 599 41.05 -2.09 -5.57
C LYS A 599 41.48 -1.08 -4.49
N ASN A 600 42.03 0.06 -4.89
CA ASN A 600 42.36 1.13 -3.96
C ASN A 600 41.09 1.86 -3.50
N LYS A 601 40.92 2.02 -2.18
CA LYS A 601 39.72 2.66 -1.59
C LYS A 601 39.67 4.17 -1.78
N SER A 602 40.82 4.84 -1.90
CA SER A 602 40.91 6.30 -1.99
C SER A 602 41.15 6.79 -3.43
N GLY A 603 40.25 7.65 -3.92
CA GLY A 603 40.37 8.30 -5.23
C GLY A 603 40.04 7.42 -6.44
N ALA A 604 39.39 6.28 -6.23
CA ALA A 604 38.80 5.45 -7.29
C ALA A 604 37.43 6.02 -7.67
N ALA A 605 37.21 6.27 -8.96
CA ALA A 605 35.96 6.78 -9.50
C ALA A 605 35.78 6.29 -10.93
N PHE A 606 34.55 6.01 -11.34
CA PHE A 606 34.25 5.52 -12.70
C PHE A 606 33.50 6.55 -13.56
N THR A 607 32.85 7.56 -12.97
CA THR A 607 32.10 8.64 -13.66
C THR A 607 32.35 9.99 -12.99
N ASP A 608 32.49 11.06 -13.77
CA ASP A 608 32.64 12.45 -13.29
C ASP A 608 32.10 13.42 -14.37
N ASP A 609 30.83 13.25 -14.74
CA ASP A 609 30.20 14.06 -15.80
C ASP A 609 29.91 15.50 -15.34
N GLY A 610 30.06 15.79 -14.04
CA GLY A 610 30.01 17.13 -13.49
C GLY A 610 30.97 18.08 -14.20
N PHE A 611 32.14 17.62 -14.63
CA PHE A 611 33.06 18.44 -15.41
C PHE A 611 32.45 18.88 -16.75
N ALA A 612 31.92 17.94 -17.52
CA ALA A 612 31.31 18.22 -18.83
C ALA A 612 30.09 19.15 -18.69
N MET A 613 29.26 18.92 -17.66
CA MET A 613 28.10 19.76 -17.34
C MET A 613 28.52 21.20 -16.98
N GLY A 614 29.59 21.35 -16.21
CA GLY A 614 30.15 22.65 -15.80
C GLY A 614 30.74 23.42 -16.98
N VAL A 615 31.51 22.78 -17.85
CA VAL A 615 32.05 23.40 -19.08
C VAL A 615 30.91 23.88 -19.98
N ALA A 616 29.90 23.05 -20.22
CA ALA A 616 28.75 23.43 -21.04
C ALA A 616 28.01 24.64 -20.46
N TYR A 617 27.80 24.69 -19.14
CA TYR A 617 27.11 25.79 -18.46
C TYR A 617 27.89 27.10 -18.58
N ILE A 618 29.20 27.07 -18.30
CA ILE A 618 30.06 28.27 -18.36
C ILE A 618 30.17 28.80 -19.80
N LEU A 619 30.29 27.91 -20.80
CA LEU A 619 30.31 28.32 -22.21
C LEU A 619 29.00 29.00 -22.63
N LYS A 620 27.84 28.54 -22.15
CA LYS A 620 26.56 29.23 -22.39
C LYS A 620 26.51 30.58 -21.67
N LEU A 621 26.91 30.61 -20.41
CA LEU A 621 26.91 31.83 -19.59
C LEU A 621 27.70 32.97 -20.25
N LEU A 622 28.87 32.64 -20.81
CA LEU A 622 29.77 33.58 -21.48
C LEU A 622 29.47 33.77 -22.98
N ASP A 623 28.50 33.04 -23.53
CA ASP A 623 28.15 33.01 -24.96
C ASP A 623 29.33 32.66 -25.90
N GLN A 624 30.08 31.63 -25.53
CA GLN A 624 31.33 31.24 -26.21
C GLN A 624 31.24 29.96 -27.03
N TYR A 625 30.03 29.48 -27.33
CA TYR A 625 29.87 28.22 -28.07
C TYR A 625 30.47 28.27 -29.48
N GLN A 626 30.24 29.36 -30.21
CA GLN A 626 30.78 29.53 -31.57
C GLN A 626 32.31 29.62 -31.56
N GLU A 627 32.88 30.36 -30.62
CA GLU A 627 34.33 30.50 -30.46
C GLU A 627 34.97 29.15 -30.12
N PHE A 628 34.36 28.37 -29.24
CA PHE A 628 34.82 27.03 -28.89
C PHE A 628 34.72 26.05 -30.07
N ASP A 629 33.58 26.04 -30.78
CA ASP A 629 33.38 25.16 -31.94
C ASP A 629 34.37 25.47 -33.07
N SER A 630 34.78 26.73 -33.22
CA SER A 630 35.80 27.16 -34.19
C SER A 630 37.20 26.58 -33.94
N LEU A 631 37.47 26.03 -32.74
CA LEU A 631 38.74 25.39 -32.43
C LEU A 631 38.86 23.98 -33.03
N HIS A 632 37.75 23.35 -33.42
CA HIS A 632 37.68 21.95 -33.87
C HIS A 632 38.50 20.97 -32.99
N TRP A 633 38.52 21.22 -31.67
CA TRP A 633 39.44 20.60 -30.73
C TRP A 633 39.34 19.06 -30.70
N PHE A 634 38.14 18.52 -30.53
CA PHE A 634 37.92 17.07 -30.46
C PHE A 634 38.31 16.35 -31.77
N GLN A 635 38.17 17.01 -32.92
CA GLN A 635 38.64 16.48 -34.19
C GLN A 635 40.17 16.41 -34.23
N SER A 636 40.86 17.47 -33.79
CA SER A 636 42.33 17.48 -33.68
C SER A 636 42.86 16.38 -32.76
N VAL A 637 42.21 16.17 -31.61
CA VAL A 637 42.54 15.10 -30.66
C VAL A 637 42.37 13.72 -31.30
N ARG A 638 41.23 13.48 -31.97
CA ARG A 638 40.93 12.21 -32.63
C ARG A 638 41.93 11.89 -33.74
N GLU A 639 42.22 12.86 -34.61
CA GLU A 639 43.19 12.69 -35.70
C GLU A 639 44.58 12.33 -35.16
N LYS A 640 45.03 12.98 -34.08
CA LYS A 640 46.30 12.68 -33.43
C LYS A 640 46.35 11.23 -32.91
N TYR A 641 45.41 10.85 -32.04
CA TYR A 641 45.43 9.52 -31.44
C TYR A 641 45.26 8.41 -32.47
N VAL A 642 44.39 8.59 -33.48
CA VAL A 642 44.25 7.62 -34.58
C VAL A 642 45.54 7.50 -35.40
N LYS A 643 46.25 8.61 -35.65
CA LYS A 643 47.55 8.59 -36.35
C LYS A 643 48.61 7.86 -35.53
N GLU A 644 48.67 8.08 -34.22
CA GLU A 644 49.60 7.39 -33.31
C GLU A 644 49.27 5.89 -33.18
N ILE A 645 48.00 5.52 -33.03
CA ILE A 645 47.55 4.12 -33.02
C ILE A 645 47.95 3.40 -34.32
N ARG A 646 47.72 4.03 -35.49
CA ARG A 646 48.14 3.46 -36.78
C ARG A 646 49.66 3.34 -36.91
N ALA A 647 50.43 4.28 -36.36
CA ALA A 647 51.89 4.22 -36.39
C ALA A 647 52.42 3.05 -35.53
N VAL A 648 51.84 2.87 -34.33
CA VAL A 648 52.14 1.76 -33.43
C VAL A 648 51.74 0.42 -34.05
N ALA A 649 50.57 0.33 -34.68
CA ALA A 649 50.12 -0.89 -35.37
C ALA A 649 51.02 -1.26 -36.57
N LYS A 650 51.50 -0.28 -37.33
CA LYS A 650 52.48 -0.52 -38.42
C LYS A 650 53.81 -1.03 -37.88
N GLN A 651 54.30 -0.47 -36.78
CA GLN A 651 55.54 -0.90 -36.15
C GLN A 651 55.42 -2.30 -35.51
N GLN A 652 54.25 -2.64 -34.95
CA GLN A 652 53.95 -3.98 -34.43
C GLN A 652 54.00 -5.04 -35.54
N ASN A 653 53.43 -4.77 -36.71
CA ASN A 653 53.44 -5.70 -37.85
C ASN A 653 54.86 -5.93 -38.42
N VAL A 654 55.77 -4.96 -38.27
CA VAL A 654 57.17 -5.09 -38.71
C VAL A 654 58.00 -5.89 -37.69
N GLN A 655 57.70 -5.77 -36.40
CA GLN A 655 58.45 -6.42 -35.32
C GLN A 655 57.92 -7.80 -34.93
N SER A 656 56.67 -8.13 -35.26
CA SER A 656 56.15 -9.51 -35.20
C SER A 656 56.99 -10.48 -36.05
N THR A 657 57.65 -9.96 -37.07
CA THR A 657 58.55 -10.71 -37.96
C THR A 657 59.93 -10.96 -37.32
N ASN A 658 60.34 -10.15 -36.33
CA ASN A 658 61.68 -10.17 -35.72
C ASN A 658 61.73 -10.86 -34.34
N GLN A 659 60.64 -11.48 -33.87
CA GLN A 659 60.54 -12.31 -32.64
C GLN A 659 61.00 -11.65 -31.31
N ASP A 660 60.90 -10.33 -31.17
CA ASP A 660 61.31 -9.63 -29.95
C ASP A 660 60.14 -9.47 -28.96
N GLU A 661 59.88 -10.50 -28.16
CA GLU A 661 58.67 -10.62 -27.32
C GLU A 661 58.48 -9.47 -26.31
N LYS A 662 59.55 -8.99 -25.68
CA LYS A 662 59.47 -7.88 -24.68
C LYS A 662 59.06 -6.56 -25.33
N LEU A 663 59.55 -6.33 -26.55
CA LEU A 663 59.26 -5.12 -27.29
C LEU A 663 57.83 -5.16 -27.84
N LEU A 664 57.38 -6.33 -28.32
CA LEU A 664 55.99 -6.56 -28.72
C LEU A 664 55.01 -6.36 -27.53
N GLN A 665 55.35 -6.84 -26.33
CA GLN A 665 54.57 -6.61 -25.11
C GLN A 665 54.48 -5.11 -24.76
N THR A 666 55.60 -4.39 -24.84
CA THR A 666 55.65 -2.94 -24.59
C THR A 666 54.78 -2.17 -25.59
N MET A 667 54.80 -2.56 -26.86
CA MET A 667 53.95 -1.97 -27.90
C MET A 667 52.47 -2.28 -27.74
N ASN A 668 52.13 -3.49 -27.29
CA ASN A 668 50.74 -3.84 -26.97
C ASN A 668 50.20 -3.01 -25.81
N LEU A 669 51.02 -2.72 -24.80
CA LEU A 669 50.65 -1.85 -23.70
C LEU A 669 50.48 -0.39 -24.15
N THR A 670 51.34 0.12 -25.02
CA THR A 670 51.18 1.49 -25.56
C THR A 670 49.98 1.60 -26.48
N HIS A 671 49.71 0.60 -27.33
CA HIS A 671 48.50 0.54 -28.17
C HIS A 671 47.24 0.61 -27.31
N LYS A 672 47.12 -0.28 -26.31
CA LYS A 672 45.97 -0.29 -25.38
C LYS A 672 45.81 1.04 -24.63
N ARG A 673 46.91 1.66 -24.22
CA ARG A 673 46.87 2.97 -23.54
C ARG A 673 46.36 4.08 -24.45
N LEU A 674 46.77 4.11 -25.71
CA LEU A 674 46.28 5.08 -26.70
C LEU A 674 44.79 4.88 -27.02
N GLU A 675 44.34 3.62 -27.13
CA GLU A 675 42.91 3.29 -27.30
C GLU A 675 42.07 3.74 -26.11
N VAL A 676 42.52 3.49 -24.87
CA VAL A 676 41.84 3.95 -23.66
C VAL A 676 41.76 5.48 -23.62
N CYS A 677 42.86 6.19 -23.93
CA CYS A 677 42.84 7.65 -24.01
C CYS A 677 41.82 8.16 -25.04
N LEU A 678 41.81 7.58 -26.25
CA LEU A 678 40.87 7.95 -27.30
C LEU A 678 39.41 7.71 -26.86
N GLN A 679 39.14 6.56 -26.26
CA GLN A 679 37.82 6.21 -25.74
C GLN A 679 37.34 7.20 -24.67
N GLU A 680 38.21 7.62 -23.74
CA GLU A 680 37.85 8.62 -22.72
C GLU A 680 37.57 10.00 -23.33
N PHE A 681 38.29 10.41 -24.38
CA PHE A 681 37.99 11.65 -25.11
C PHE A 681 36.66 11.58 -25.85
N GLU A 682 36.33 10.44 -26.46
CA GLU A 682 35.03 10.23 -27.11
C GLU A 682 33.88 10.25 -26.09
N LEU A 683 34.04 9.59 -24.94
CA LEU A 683 33.08 9.66 -23.84
C LEU A 683 32.88 11.11 -23.35
N LEU A 684 33.96 11.86 -23.14
CA LEU A 684 33.88 13.27 -22.76
C LEU A 684 33.17 14.12 -23.81
N TYR A 685 33.42 13.87 -25.10
CA TYR A 685 32.75 14.55 -26.20
C TYR A 685 31.24 14.28 -26.19
N PHE A 686 30.82 13.03 -25.98
CA PHE A 686 29.40 12.68 -25.89
C PHE A 686 28.74 13.28 -24.65
N SER A 687 29.39 13.24 -23.48
CA SER A 687 28.89 13.88 -22.25
C SER A 687 28.77 15.40 -22.43
N LEU A 688 29.77 16.06 -23.04
CA LEU A 688 29.73 17.50 -23.29
C LEU A 688 28.66 17.87 -24.32
N SER A 689 28.54 17.11 -25.41
CA SER A 689 27.51 17.34 -26.43
C SER A 689 26.11 17.20 -25.85
N SER A 690 25.90 16.16 -25.03
CA SER A 690 24.65 15.95 -24.29
C SER A 690 24.38 17.08 -23.30
N ALA A 691 25.40 17.51 -22.56
CA ALA A 691 25.31 18.62 -21.61
C ALA A 691 24.91 19.94 -22.30
N ARG A 692 25.43 20.21 -23.50
CA ARG A 692 25.09 21.42 -24.27
C ARG A 692 23.63 21.47 -24.68
N ILE A 693 22.97 20.33 -24.93
CA ILE A 693 21.55 20.29 -25.32
C ILE A 693 20.67 20.94 -24.24
N PHE A 694 20.99 20.75 -22.96
CA PHE A 694 20.23 21.36 -21.85
C PHE A 694 20.25 22.88 -21.82
N PHE A 695 21.22 23.50 -22.50
CA PHE A 695 21.40 24.96 -22.55
C PHE A 695 21.22 25.55 -23.96
N ARG A 696 21.02 24.70 -24.98
CA ARG A 696 20.80 25.10 -26.39
C ARG A 696 19.35 25.47 -26.69
N ALA A 697 18.40 25.10 -25.84
CA ALA A 697 17.02 25.54 -25.94
C ALA A 697 16.87 27.06 -25.67
N ASP A 698 17.93 27.70 -25.14
CA ASP A 698 17.97 29.14 -24.89
C ASP A 698 18.66 29.87 -26.05
N LYS A 699 18.05 31.00 -26.44
CA LYS A 699 18.46 31.90 -27.53
C LYS A 699 19.92 32.33 -27.43
N THR A 700 20.58 32.61 -28.56
CA THR A 700 21.94 33.20 -28.57
C THR A 700 21.90 34.64 -28.04
N ALA A 701 23.01 35.23 -27.58
CA ALA A 701 22.98 36.63 -27.10
C ALA A 701 22.54 37.62 -28.19
N ALA A 702 22.73 37.26 -29.47
CA ALA A 702 22.23 38.00 -30.63
C ALA A 702 20.70 37.92 -30.73
N GLU A 703 20.11 36.74 -30.56
CA GLU A 703 18.66 36.52 -30.54
C GLU A 703 18.00 37.15 -29.30
N GLU A 704 18.64 37.07 -28.11
CA GLU A 704 18.21 37.76 -26.88
C GLU A 704 18.24 39.29 -27.02
N SER A 705 19.20 39.82 -27.78
CA SER A 705 19.33 41.26 -28.05
C SER A 705 18.35 41.76 -29.12
N GLN A 706 18.03 40.93 -30.12
CA GLN A 706 16.97 41.20 -31.10
C GLN A 706 15.60 41.26 -30.43
N GLU A 707 15.29 40.31 -29.55
CA GLU A 707 13.99 40.29 -28.87
C GLU A 707 13.84 41.44 -27.86
N LYS A 708 14.92 41.88 -27.21
CA LYS A 708 14.92 43.10 -26.40
C LYS A 708 14.70 44.36 -27.25
N LYS A 709 15.31 44.43 -28.44
CA LYS A 709 15.07 45.52 -29.39
C LYS A 709 13.63 45.50 -29.92
N GLU A 710 13.07 44.35 -30.24
CA GLU A 710 11.68 44.20 -30.67
C GLU A 710 10.68 44.55 -29.54
N LYS A 711 11.00 44.22 -28.29
CA LYS A 711 10.22 44.67 -27.10
C LYS A 711 10.35 46.16 -26.83
N GLU A 712 11.51 46.77 -27.05
CA GLU A 712 11.71 48.22 -26.92
C GLU A 712 11.09 49.01 -28.10
N GLU A 713 11.07 48.45 -29.30
CA GLU A 713 10.43 49.04 -30.48
C GLU A 713 8.89 48.93 -30.41
N SER A 714 8.34 47.79 -29.95
CA SER A 714 6.90 47.66 -29.69
C SER A 714 6.42 48.55 -28.53
N GLY A 715 7.25 48.80 -27.52
CA GLY A 715 6.96 49.77 -26.45
C GLY A 715 7.04 51.24 -26.86
N LYS A 716 7.71 51.57 -27.98
CA LYS A 716 7.73 52.93 -28.55
C LYS A 716 6.59 53.18 -29.52
N ALA A 717 6.10 52.14 -30.21
CA ALA A 717 4.94 52.23 -31.10
C ALA A 717 3.62 52.50 -30.34
N SER A 718 3.49 52.02 -29.09
CA SER A 718 2.27 52.23 -28.28
C SER A 718 2.15 53.62 -27.64
N ASN A 719 3.21 54.43 -27.59
CA ASN A 719 3.21 55.77 -27.00
C ASN A 719 3.01 56.91 -28.02
N GLY A 720 2.78 56.60 -29.29
CA GLY A 720 2.64 57.59 -30.37
C GLY A 720 1.20 58.00 -30.74
N GLU A 721 0.16 57.30 -30.28
CA GLU A 721 -1.21 57.46 -30.80
C GLU A 721 -2.24 58.06 -29.82
N LEU A 722 -1.80 58.66 -28.69
CA LEU A 722 -2.71 59.29 -27.72
C LEU A 722 -2.43 60.78 -27.54
N SER A 723 -2.61 61.58 -28.60
CA SER A 723 -2.89 63.02 -28.47
C SER A 723 -3.67 63.55 -29.67
N ASN A 724 -5.00 63.35 -29.67
CA ASN A 724 -6.01 64.29 -30.16
C ASN A 724 -7.38 63.61 -30.28
N SER A 725 -8.24 63.80 -29.29
CA SER A 725 -9.69 63.99 -29.51
C SER A 725 -10.37 64.30 -28.17
N THR A 726 -10.91 65.51 -28.07
CA THR A 726 -11.76 66.01 -26.99
C THR A 726 -13.13 65.31 -26.99
N PRO A 727 -13.81 65.17 -25.84
CA PRO A 727 -15.04 64.38 -25.73
C PRO A 727 -16.29 65.21 -26.06
N ALA A 728 -17.24 64.61 -26.79
CA ALA A 728 -18.61 65.09 -26.92
C ALA A 728 -19.56 64.19 -26.12
N GLU A 729 -20.47 64.84 -25.40
CA GLU A 729 -21.46 64.30 -24.45
C GLU A 729 -22.51 63.34 -25.06
N PRO A 730 -23.23 62.55 -24.22
CA PRO A 730 -24.04 61.43 -24.66
C PRO A 730 -25.49 61.85 -24.99
N VAL A 731 -26.06 61.23 -26.03
CA VAL A 731 -27.50 61.27 -26.29
C VAL A 731 -28.09 59.88 -26.08
N VAL A 732 -29.08 59.88 -25.20
CA VAL A 732 -30.02 58.82 -24.83
C VAL A 732 -30.69 58.17 -26.04
N LYS A 733 -30.69 56.83 -26.07
CA LYS A 733 -31.90 56.00 -26.22
C LYS A 733 -31.63 54.56 -25.83
#